data_AF-A0A6N2CXU7-F1
#
_entry.id   AF-A0A6N2CXU7-F1
#
_cell.length_a   1.000
_cell.length_b   1.000
_cell.length_c   1.000
_cell.angle_alpha   90.00
_cell.angle_beta   90.00
_cell.angle_gamma   90.00
#
_symmetry.space_group_name_H-M   'P 1'
#
loop_
_entity.id
_entity.type
_entity.pdbx_description
1 polymer ?
#
loop_
_entity_poly.entity_id
_entity_poly.type
_entity_poly.pdbx_seq_one_letter_code
_entity_poly.pdbx_strand_id
1 'polypeptide(L)'
;MAARSLLVAALLPALAGCGGEADEASGGDSDTSRSGVSDREEATLSSDGPEHRCWGEGDRQICPEPPRGTSPDDCADGVLVATQFFRGDTGICLPVDPDDPDGVLRGPGAPAPPADPRLRDWDCPEGWPSVPAFRDEHGNAAEPPEGVAAFDICDVPPPPEDCPAGTFAIPGDTACQPLGVACPADGEQWHDEETIRSRAPGYDGPILYVAPTGSAGGAGTRSDPLAGIQAALDALDEGGIVALARGTYEQTPTIDSRAALVGACVMDTTLDAVEPSSRGGVITLLRSAEALVSDLHVTGTRRGFVATNPAHRNELRSVAVVRATAVGISVSGGSGLLEVRDIRIEGTRPNALGTYGRALQVQDGAQLWLDRGLLEDNRDVAVGAADGGTRVELRNLLVRGTRERASDGAGGWALDVSDGAEALMERGLLRDNREVAVRATAEDTHVALRDIVIRAMRAEEGGVRFGRALEITEGAELRMDQGLLDDNREGAVTAAHAGSRVELRDIVIRGTRERETDKRFGRALTVQLGAEALIERGLLLDNREVAVLAGQEGSHVELRDVVILGTRAAGVWRAGEANAIHGLALVVQGGAEALVDRGVLEDNREVAVFAAHVGTRVELRDAVIRGTRGSEADGTRGRALEVAGGAEARVERGLLEDNRETAVFALNTGTRIELHDLVVRGTRPDARGMGGRALTVQEGAEAVLARGLFEDNREVAVMATDQRTRVAIRDIVIGATREREAEGVHGLALGVQRGAEMVVERGLFEDNRLAAVLASHGGTRVDLRDLVVRGTRGSEADGTGGHALNVSDGALAWVERGLFEDNREIAVGASGDAEVELRDLLVRDTRENHTERFGGRALQVTGAARILMERGRLEGHREIAVVAHAEGTRVELRDVVVRDTDVQVSDGQFGIAAGAYAGATLMLENTVFARNAMAGLQVAFGASIEGDGIALVENPIGINVQVDDFDLASRLRNVFYQHNAENVLFLNLPVPDLSTLLEGLPDL
;
A
#
# COMPACT_ATOMS: atom_id res chain seq x y z
N MET A 1 -18.79 -33.55 -30.00
CA MET A 1 -19.77 -34.49 -30.59
C MET A 1 -21.01 -33.71 -30.99
N ALA A 2 -21.40 -33.85 -32.27
CA ALA A 2 -22.64 -33.48 -32.97
C ALA A 2 -23.15 -32.02 -32.84
N ALA A 3 -22.97 -31.14 -33.86
CA ALA A 3 -23.65 -31.03 -35.19
C ALA A 3 -24.81 -30.00 -35.11
N ARG A 4 -25.06 -28.98 -35.98
CA ARG A 4 -24.74 -28.51 -37.36
C ARG A 4 -25.06 -26.98 -37.35
N SER A 5 -24.43 -26.01 -38.02
CA SER A 5 -23.95 -25.82 -39.42
C SER A 5 -25.04 -25.64 -40.51
N LEU A 6 -25.12 -24.39 -41.02
CA LEU A 6 -25.37 -23.91 -42.40
C LEU A 6 -26.79 -24.02 -43.03
N LEU A 7 -27.26 -23.20 -44.01
CA LEU A 7 -26.96 -21.90 -44.66
C LEU A 7 -27.89 -21.79 -45.91
N VAL A 8 -27.91 -20.63 -46.61
CA VAL A 8 -28.34 -20.38 -48.05
C VAL A 8 -29.83 -19.99 -48.24
N ALA A 9 -30.30 -19.01 -49.04
CA ALA A 9 -29.84 -18.10 -50.13
C ALA A 9 -30.87 -16.92 -50.24
N ALA A 10 -30.50 -15.65 -50.46
CA ALA A 10 -30.10 -14.95 -51.72
C ALA A 10 -31.27 -14.46 -52.63
N LEU A 11 -31.29 -13.16 -52.96
CA LEU A 11 -31.32 -12.61 -54.34
C LEU A 11 -31.32 -11.05 -54.37
N LEU A 12 -30.46 -10.51 -55.24
CA LEU A 12 -30.13 -9.10 -55.58
C LEU A 12 -31.09 -8.52 -56.68
N PRO A 13 -30.74 -7.47 -57.48
CA PRO A 13 -30.89 -6.02 -57.24
C PRO A 13 -31.58 -5.28 -58.44
N ALA A 14 -31.74 -3.94 -58.39
CA ALA A 14 -31.89 -3.11 -59.61
C ALA A 14 -31.58 -1.61 -59.36
N LEU A 15 -31.08 -0.96 -60.42
CA LEU A 15 -30.40 0.34 -60.54
C LEU A 15 -31.27 1.46 -61.14
N ALA A 16 -30.77 2.70 -60.98
CA ALA A 16 -30.91 3.92 -61.83
C ALA A 16 -32.27 4.66 -61.87
N GLY A 17 -32.36 6.00 -61.97
CA GLY A 17 -31.37 7.08 -62.13
C GLY A 17 -32.07 8.44 -62.40
N CYS A 18 -31.24 9.50 -62.59
CA CYS A 18 -31.52 10.85 -63.16
C CYS A 18 -32.36 11.84 -62.33
N GLY A 19 -32.09 13.15 -62.24
CA GLY A 19 -31.12 14.10 -62.84
C GLY A 19 -31.23 15.46 -62.09
N GLY A 20 -30.18 16.29 -61.99
CA GLY A 20 -29.96 17.53 -62.79
C GLY A 20 -30.87 18.68 -62.32
N GLU A 21 -30.49 19.93 -62.00
CA GLU A 21 -29.44 20.89 -62.41
C GLU A 21 -29.25 21.87 -61.22
N ALA A 22 -28.07 22.36 -60.80
CA ALA A 22 -27.05 23.20 -61.44
C ALA A 22 -27.44 24.69 -61.60
N ASP A 23 -26.59 25.54 -61.00
CA ASP A 23 -26.10 26.87 -61.40
C ASP A 23 -26.24 27.95 -60.31
N GLU A 24 -25.13 28.31 -59.63
CA GLU A 24 -24.05 29.24 -60.03
C GLU A 24 -24.50 30.71 -59.86
N ALA A 25 -23.69 31.69 -59.47
CA ALA A 25 -22.34 31.82 -58.92
C ALA A 25 -22.11 33.35 -58.72
N SER A 26 -21.03 33.70 -58.02
CA SER A 26 -20.38 35.02 -57.97
C SER A 26 -21.11 36.13 -57.20
N GLY A 27 -20.49 36.97 -56.38
CA GLY A 27 -19.09 37.35 -56.22
C GLY A 27 -19.04 38.88 -56.07
N GLY A 28 -18.25 39.41 -55.15
CA GLY A 28 -17.89 40.83 -55.14
C GLY A 28 -17.93 41.55 -53.80
N ASP A 29 -16.74 41.88 -53.30
CA ASP A 29 -16.46 42.92 -52.31
C ASP A 29 -17.21 44.24 -52.58
N SER A 30 -17.60 44.94 -51.51
CA SER A 30 -17.19 46.34 -51.34
C SER A 30 -17.46 46.86 -49.92
N ASP A 31 -16.40 47.46 -49.40
CA ASP A 31 -16.29 48.34 -48.25
C ASP A 31 -17.17 49.60 -48.40
N THR A 32 -17.89 50.02 -47.35
CA THR A 32 -17.83 51.39 -46.77
C THR A 32 -18.88 51.64 -45.68
N SER A 33 -18.37 52.17 -44.58
CA SER A 33 -18.98 52.90 -43.46
C SER A 33 -20.31 53.65 -43.68
N ARG A 34 -21.24 53.59 -42.71
CA ARG A 34 -21.61 54.69 -41.77
C ARG A 34 -22.97 54.48 -41.08
N SER A 35 -22.94 54.56 -39.75
CA SER A 35 -23.85 55.25 -38.81
C SER A 35 -25.39 55.05 -38.84
N GLY A 36 -25.90 54.70 -37.66
CA GLY A 36 -27.29 54.88 -37.17
C GLY A 36 -27.59 53.76 -36.18
N VAL A 37 -27.40 53.87 -34.86
CA VAL A 37 -28.05 54.77 -33.88
C VAL A 37 -29.56 54.86 -34.08
N SER A 38 -30.30 54.05 -33.30
CA SER A 38 -31.61 54.38 -32.72
C SER A 38 -31.85 53.39 -31.56
N ASP A 39 -31.58 53.83 -30.34
CA ASP A 39 -32.61 54.21 -29.35
C ASP A 39 -33.33 53.00 -28.73
N ARG A 40 -32.73 52.47 -27.65
CA ARG A 40 -33.50 51.99 -26.50
C ARG A 40 -33.03 52.79 -25.30
N GLU A 41 -33.97 53.58 -24.80
CA GLU A 41 -33.82 54.56 -23.74
C GLU A 41 -33.17 53.95 -22.50
N GLU A 42 -32.05 54.57 -22.10
CA GLU A 42 -31.54 54.58 -20.74
C GLU A 42 -32.63 55.17 -19.84
N ALA A 43 -33.37 54.31 -19.14
CA ALA A 43 -34.05 54.72 -17.93
C ALA A 43 -32.98 54.95 -16.86
N THR A 44 -32.68 56.21 -16.62
CA THR A 44 -31.92 56.71 -15.48
C THR A 44 -32.38 56.01 -14.19
N LEU A 45 -31.52 55.15 -13.64
CA LEU A 45 -31.62 54.64 -12.28
C LEU A 45 -31.60 55.83 -11.32
N SER A 46 -32.79 56.16 -10.81
CA SER A 46 -32.96 57.00 -9.63
C SER A 46 -32.17 56.40 -8.48
N SER A 47 -31.40 57.25 -7.81
CA SER A 47 -30.60 56.98 -6.63
C SER A 47 -31.47 56.85 -5.37
N ASP A 48 -32.33 55.84 -5.32
CA ASP A 48 -33.02 55.44 -4.10
C ASP A 48 -32.26 54.26 -3.48
N GLY A 49 -31.73 54.47 -2.28
CA GLY A 49 -30.87 53.54 -1.54
C GLY A 49 -31.56 52.23 -1.13
N PRO A 50 -30.85 51.29 -0.48
CA PRO A 50 -31.40 49.98 -0.13
C PRO A 50 -32.54 50.14 0.87
N GLU A 51 -33.78 50.00 0.39
CA GLU A 51 -34.98 50.11 1.21
C GLU A 51 -35.08 48.90 2.14
N HIS A 52 -34.87 49.13 3.45
CA HIS A 52 -35.31 48.27 4.53
C HIS A 52 -36.82 48.02 4.43
N ARG A 53 -37.27 46.93 3.83
CA ARG A 53 -38.70 46.61 3.77
C ARG A 53 -39.12 45.74 4.94
N CYS A 54 -39.44 46.42 6.03
CA CYS A 54 -40.42 45.94 6.98
C CYS A 54 -41.82 46.03 6.34
N TRP A 55 -42.59 44.95 6.37
CA TRP A 55 -43.89 44.83 5.70
C TRP A 55 -45.03 45.19 6.68
N GLY A 56 -45.86 46.20 6.36
CA GLY A 56 -46.97 46.69 7.20
C GLY A 56 -47.03 48.22 7.41
N GLU A 57 -48.08 48.73 8.07
CA GLU A 57 -48.27 50.16 8.39
C GLU A 57 -48.18 50.43 9.90
N GLY A 58 -47.39 51.44 10.31
CA GLY A 58 -47.30 51.92 11.71
C GLY A 58 -46.67 50.91 12.68
N ASP A 59 -47.18 50.83 13.92
CA ASP A 59 -46.70 49.92 14.99
C ASP A 59 -47.03 48.43 14.74
N ARG A 60 -47.60 48.10 13.58
CA ARG A 60 -47.94 46.73 13.14
C ARG A 60 -47.08 46.36 11.92
N GLN A 61 -45.77 46.46 12.04
CA GLN A 61 -44.85 46.09 10.96
C GLN A 61 -44.26 44.71 11.24
N ILE A 62 -44.34 43.77 10.28
CA ILE A 62 -43.40 42.65 10.22
C ILE A 62 -42.15 43.18 9.53
N CYS A 63 -41.29 43.78 10.34
CA CYS A 63 -39.89 43.56 10.13
C CYS A 63 -39.64 42.12 10.55
N PRO A 64 -39.11 41.23 9.71
CA PRO A 64 -38.27 40.19 10.26
C PRO A 64 -37.26 40.91 11.15
N GLU A 65 -37.45 40.88 12.48
CA GLU A 65 -36.45 41.41 13.38
C GLU A 65 -35.20 40.56 13.14
N PRO A 66 -34.02 41.16 12.98
CA PRO A 66 -32.82 40.37 13.02
C PRO A 66 -32.81 39.65 14.36
N PRO A 67 -32.39 38.37 14.41
CA PRO A 67 -32.31 37.64 15.66
C PRO A 67 -31.57 38.51 16.68
N ARG A 68 -32.11 38.63 17.90
CA ARG A 68 -31.37 39.25 18.99
C ARG A 68 -30.14 38.40 19.27
N GLY A 69 -28.99 38.80 18.74
CA GLY A 69 -27.68 38.25 19.15
C GLY A 69 -26.75 37.72 18.05
N THR A 70 -26.72 38.29 16.86
CA THR A 70 -25.56 38.09 15.95
C THR A 70 -25.06 39.40 15.38
N SER A 71 -24.26 40.13 16.18
CA SER A 71 -23.33 41.12 15.63
C SER A 71 -22.42 40.43 14.60
N PRO A 72 -21.89 41.12 13.58
CA PRO A 72 -20.76 40.62 12.79
C PRO A 72 -19.60 40.10 13.65
N ASP A 73 -19.46 40.60 14.89
CA ASP A 73 -18.47 40.15 15.88
C ASP A 73 -18.78 38.77 16.51
N ASP A 74 -20.00 38.25 16.36
CA ASP A 74 -20.45 36.96 16.91
C ASP A 74 -20.26 35.79 15.93
N CYS A 75 -20.03 36.04 14.63
CA CYS A 75 -19.57 35.00 13.70
C CYS A 75 -18.05 34.83 13.86
N ALA A 76 -17.59 33.75 14.50
CA ALA A 76 -16.16 33.44 14.56
C ALA A 76 -15.58 33.20 13.15
N ASP A 77 -14.37 33.73 12.88
CA ASP A 77 -13.56 33.64 11.64
C ASP A 77 -14.22 32.87 10.46
N GLY A 78 -14.92 33.61 9.58
CA GLY A 78 -15.63 33.10 8.39
C GLY A 78 -16.90 33.91 8.11
N VAL A 79 -16.76 34.99 7.33
CA VAL A 79 -17.66 36.16 7.33
C VAL A 79 -18.82 36.07 6.34
N LEU A 80 -20.06 36.09 6.87
CA LEU A 80 -21.31 36.70 6.36
C LEU A 80 -21.53 36.82 4.83
N VAL A 81 -22.63 36.23 4.34
CA VAL A 81 -23.44 36.93 3.32
C VAL A 81 -24.47 37.79 4.05
N ALA A 82 -24.20 39.09 4.12
CA ALA A 82 -25.16 40.09 4.56
C ALA A 82 -26.29 40.18 3.52
N THR A 83 -27.32 39.35 3.63
CA THR A 83 -28.56 39.64 2.90
C THR A 83 -29.35 40.72 3.66
N GLN A 84 -29.29 41.94 3.15
CA GLN A 84 -29.87 43.18 3.70
C GLN A 84 -31.42 43.19 3.76
N PHE A 85 -32.05 42.34 4.59
CA PHE A 85 -33.52 42.34 4.75
C PHE A 85 -34.00 42.51 6.20
N PHE A 86 -33.14 42.30 7.19
CA PHE A 86 -33.46 42.44 8.61
C PHE A 86 -33.12 43.86 9.12
N ARG A 87 -33.75 44.30 10.21
CA ARG A 87 -33.54 45.61 10.85
C ARG A 87 -32.22 45.71 11.65
N GLY A 88 -31.05 45.72 10.99
CA GLY A 88 -29.72 45.75 11.63
C GLY A 88 -28.66 44.95 10.86
N ASP A 89 -27.37 45.08 11.21
CA ASP A 89 -26.21 44.47 10.53
C ASP A 89 -26.08 42.93 10.69
N THR A 90 -27.17 42.20 10.95
CA THR A 90 -27.08 40.74 11.25
C THR A 90 -27.46 39.91 10.01
N GLY A 91 -26.57 39.04 9.56
CA GLY A 91 -26.80 38.10 8.45
C GLY A 91 -26.80 36.62 8.91
N ILE A 92 -27.02 35.70 7.97
CA ILE A 92 -26.76 34.28 8.17
C ILE A 92 -25.22 34.11 8.20
N CYS A 93 -24.67 33.48 9.25
CA CYS A 93 -23.25 33.12 9.26
C CYS A 93 -23.06 31.96 8.27
N LEU A 94 -22.83 32.30 7.00
CA LEU A 94 -22.47 31.32 5.98
C LEU A 94 -20.98 31.04 6.05
N PRO A 95 -20.56 29.83 5.70
CA PRO A 95 -19.17 29.55 5.44
C PRO A 95 -18.80 30.16 4.06
N VAL A 96 -18.01 31.24 4.06
CA VAL A 96 -17.60 32.01 2.86
C VAL A 96 -16.11 32.32 2.96
N ASP A 97 -15.42 32.38 1.82
CA ASP A 97 -13.97 32.62 1.77
C ASP A 97 -13.67 34.08 2.17
N PRO A 98 -12.84 34.36 3.19
CA PRO A 98 -12.52 35.73 3.58
C PRO A 98 -11.79 36.53 2.47
N ASP A 99 -11.14 35.85 1.51
CA ASP A 99 -10.47 36.48 0.36
C ASP A 99 -11.42 36.68 -0.84
N ASP A 100 -12.65 36.14 -0.79
CA ASP A 100 -13.69 36.29 -1.80
C ASP A 100 -15.08 36.40 -1.12
N PRO A 101 -15.49 37.60 -0.67
CA PRO A 101 -16.77 37.80 0.04
C PRO A 101 -18.02 37.57 -0.82
N ASP A 102 -17.86 37.48 -2.15
CA ASP A 102 -18.90 37.03 -3.09
C ASP A 102 -18.73 35.52 -3.45
N GLY A 103 -17.67 34.88 -2.94
CA GLY A 103 -17.24 33.52 -3.23
C GLY A 103 -17.48 32.57 -2.07
N VAL A 104 -18.27 31.53 -2.36
CA VAL A 104 -18.45 30.35 -1.52
C VAL A 104 -17.10 29.74 -1.13
N LEU A 105 -16.97 29.21 0.10
CA LEU A 105 -15.75 28.54 0.59
C LEU A 105 -14.98 27.83 -0.54
N ARG A 106 -13.74 28.23 -0.77
CA ARG A 106 -12.73 27.30 -1.27
C ARG A 106 -12.54 26.30 -0.13
N GLY A 107 -12.78 25.02 -0.40
CA GLY A 107 -12.59 23.96 0.61
C GLY A 107 -11.21 24.07 1.29
N PRO A 108 -11.01 23.42 2.44
CA PRO A 108 -9.69 23.37 3.07
C PRO A 108 -8.63 23.03 2.01
N GLY A 109 -7.56 23.84 1.93
CA GLY A 109 -6.54 23.68 0.90
C GLY A 109 -6.10 22.22 0.78
N ALA A 110 -5.93 21.73 -0.45
CA ALA A 110 -5.65 20.32 -0.72
C ALA A 110 -4.52 19.79 0.19
N PRO A 111 -4.65 18.56 0.75
CA PRO A 111 -3.59 17.95 1.53
C PRO A 111 -2.24 18.01 0.81
N ALA A 112 -1.16 18.24 1.56
CA ALA A 112 0.17 18.21 0.98
C ALA A 112 0.47 16.81 0.41
N PRO A 113 1.11 16.70 -0.76
CA PRO A 113 1.45 15.40 -1.32
C PRO A 113 2.46 14.67 -0.40
N PRO A 114 2.41 13.32 -0.36
CA PRO A 114 3.42 12.51 0.31
C PRO A 114 4.84 12.80 -0.19
N ALA A 115 5.83 12.67 0.69
CA ALA A 115 7.23 12.71 0.27
C ALA A 115 7.68 11.41 -0.42
N ASP A 116 8.45 11.54 -1.49
CA ASP A 116 8.97 10.41 -2.26
C ASP A 116 10.04 9.60 -1.51
N PRO A 117 10.13 8.27 -1.76
CA PRO A 117 11.22 7.43 -1.27
C PRO A 117 12.59 7.87 -1.81
N ARG A 118 13.60 7.84 -0.94
CA ARG A 118 14.98 8.26 -1.25
C ARG A 118 15.88 7.07 -1.57
N LEU A 119 15.58 6.39 -2.68
CA LEU A 119 16.45 5.34 -3.25
C LEU A 119 17.66 5.96 -3.95
N ARG A 120 18.76 5.20 -4.08
CA ARG A 120 20.03 5.69 -4.62
C ARG A 120 20.80 4.59 -5.34
N ASP A 121 21.68 5.01 -6.25
CA ASP A 121 22.61 4.13 -6.93
C ASP A 121 23.58 3.45 -5.95
N TRP A 122 23.93 2.20 -6.26
CA TRP A 122 24.89 1.44 -5.47
C TRP A 122 26.31 1.61 -6.00
N ASP A 123 27.27 1.72 -5.09
CA ASP A 123 28.69 1.68 -5.43
C ASP A 123 29.12 0.23 -5.68
N CYS A 124 29.28 -0.14 -6.95
CA CYS A 124 29.51 -1.55 -7.29
C CYS A 124 30.95 -2.03 -7.11
N PRO A 125 31.16 -3.23 -6.51
CA PRO A 125 32.47 -3.85 -6.44
C PRO A 125 33.09 -4.10 -7.81
N GLU A 126 34.42 -4.22 -7.84
CA GLU A 126 35.13 -4.57 -9.06
C GLU A 126 34.62 -5.89 -9.67
N GLY A 127 34.34 -5.87 -10.97
CA GLY A 127 33.80 -7.02 -11.71
C GLY A 127 32.27 -7.17 -11.62
N TRP A 128 31.58 -6.34 -10.84
CA TRP A 128 30.13 -6.37 -10.70
C TRP A 128 29.52 -5.22 -11.54
N PRO A 129 28.79 -5.51 -12.63
CA PRO A 129 28.15 -4.47 -13.42
C PRO A 129 27.08 -3.71 -12.62
N SER A 130 27.05 -2.39 -12.82
CA SER A 130 25.91 -1.53 -12.50
C SER A 130 24.76 -1.87 -13.42
N VAL A 131 23.59 -2.14 -12.87
CA VAL A 131 22.42 -2.49 -13.65
C VAL A 131 21.14 -1.85 -13.12
N PRO A 132 20.14 -1.56 -13.97
CA PRO A 132 18.87 -1.00 -13.52
C PRO A 132 18.18 -1.88 -12.46
N ALA A 133 17.71 -1.26 -11.38
CA ALA A 133 16.99 -1.93 -10.30
C ALA A 133 15.62 -2.43 -10.75
N PHE A 134 14.90 -1.61 -11.53
CA PHE A 134 13.59 -1.93 -12.08
C PHE A 134 13.75 -2.72 -13.37
N ARG A 135 13.19 -3.94 -13.38
CA ARG A 135 13.22 -4.81 -14.54
C ARG A 135 11.85 -5.42 -14.81
N ASP A 136 11.56 -5.63 -16.09
CA ASP A 136 10.35 -6.33 -16.52
C ASP A 136 10.48 -7.85 -16.31
N GLU A 137 9.41 -8.59 -16.60
CA GLU A 137 9.38 -10.06 -16.51
C GLU A 137 10.39 -10.76 -17.44
N HIS A 138 10.92 -10.06 -18.44
CA HIS A 138 11.93 -10.54 -19.38
C HIS A 138 13.36 -10.13 -18.96
N GLY A 139 13.50 -9.40 -17.85
CA GLY A 139 14.77 -8.89 -17.34
C GLY A 139 15.27 -7.63 -18.05
N ASN A 140 14.48 -6.97 -18.90
CA ASN A 140 14.84 -5.67 -19.49
C ASN A 140 14.62 -4.55 -18.48
N ALA A 141 15.27 -3.40 -18.67
CA ALA A 141 15.01 -2.21 -17.86
C ALA A 141 13.52 -1.82 -17.97
N ALA A 142 12.88 -1.63 -16.82
CA ALA A 142 11.52 -1.14 -16.72
C ALA A 142 11.50 0.29 -16.18
N GLU A 143 10.44 1.03 -16.49
CA GLU A 143 10.23 2.36 -15.90
C GLU A 143 9.87 2.21 -14.41
N PRO A 144 10.40 3.07 -13.53
CA PRO A 144 10.01 3.09 -12.13
C PRO A 144 8.57 3.60 -11.97
N PRO A 145 7.91 3.29 -10.85
CA PRO A 145 6.64 3.91 -10.48
C PRO A 145 6.74 5.45 -10.43
N GLU A 146 5.60 6.12 -10.62
CA GLU A 146 5.54 7.58 -10.46
C GLU A 146 5.95 7.98 -9.03
N GLY A 147 6.74 9.06 -8.91
CA GLY A 147 7.30 9.49 -7.62
C GLY A 147 8.53 8.70 -7.16
N VAL A 148 8.99 7.71 -7.95
CA VAL A 148 10.20 6.94 -7.65
C VAL A 148 11.28 7.22 -8.67
N ALA A 149 12.46 7.66 -8.20
CA ALA A 149 13.61 7.82 -9.07
C ALA A 149 14.16 6.46 -9.52
N ALA A 150 14.51 6.34 -10.80
CA ALA A 150 15.29 5.21 -11.28
C ALA A 150 16.68 5.22 -10.60
N PHE A 151 17.18 4.04 -10.27
CA PHE A 151 18.50 3.84 -9.69
C PHE A 151 19.09 2.50 -10.16
N ASP A 152 20.40 2.40 -10.06
CA ASP A 152 21.15 1.20 -10.40
C ASP A 152 21.60 0.43 -9.15
N ILE A 153 21.67 -0.89 -9.30
CA ILE A 153 22.17 -1.85 -8.32
C ILE A 153 23.33 -2.65 -8.88
N CYS A 154 23.96 -3.42 -8.02
CA CYS A 154 25.05 -4.32 -8.40
C CYS A 154 24.53 -5.73 -8.57
N ASP A 155 24.72 -6.29 -9.75
CA ASP A 155 24.41 -7.70 -10.02
C ASP A 155 25.71 -8.43 -10.40
N VAL A 156 25.80 -9.70 -10.03
CA VAL A 156 27.01 -10.51 -10.27
C VAL A 156 26.83 -11.24 -11.59
N PRO A 157 27.78 -11.13 -12.54
CA PRO A 157 27.71 -11.89 -13.78
C PRO A 157 27.74 -13.40 -13.46
N PRO A 158 27.05 -14.25 -14.23
CA PRO A 158 27.05 -15.68 -13.99
C PRO A 158 28.48 -16.23 -14.01
N PRO A 159 28.96 -16.89 -12.94
CA PRO A 159 30.26 -17.52 -12.95
C PRO A 159 30.27 -18.73 -13.89
N PRO A 160 31.46 -19.19 -14.35
CA PRO A 160 31.57 -20.42 -15.13
C PRO A 160 30.94 -21.61 -14.40
N GLU A 161 30.11 -22.40 -15.09
CA GLU A 161 29.42 -23.55 -14.49
C GLU A 161 30.40 -24.64 -14.03
N ASP A 162 31.43 -24.97 -14.82
CA ASP A 162 32.41 -26.00 -14.47
C ASP A 162 33.83 -25.44 -14.55
N CYS A 163 34.51 -25.36 -13.40
CA CYS A 163 35.93 -25.06 -13.38
C CYS A 163 36.78 -26.33 -13.45
N PRO A 164 37.66 -26.48 -14.46
CA PRO A 164 38.61 -27.59 -14.53
C PRO A 164 39.41 -27.76 -13.23
N ALA A 165 39.91 -28.96 -12.98
CA ALA A 165 40.81 -29.20 -11.87
C ALA A 165 41.99 -28.20 -11.90
N GLY A 166 42.42 -27.74 -10.72
CA GLY A 166 43.48 -26.73 -10.60
C GLY A 166 43.05 -25.31 -10.98
N THR A 167 41.76 -25.06 -11.17
CA THR A 167 41.19 -23.73 -11.38
C THR A 167 39.98 -23.50 -10.46
N PHE A 168 39.56 -22.25 -10.32
CA PHE A 168 38.39 -21.85 -9.54
C PHE A 168 37.83 -20.52 -10.06
N ALA A 169 36.68 -20.09 -9.55
CA ALA A 169 36.10 -18.79 -9.86
C ALA A 169 35.66 -18.10 -8.56
N ILE A 170 35.72 -16.78 -8.54
CA ILE A 170 35.20 -15.93 -7.47
C ILE A 170 34.04 -15.06 -7.97
N PRO A 171 33.26 -14.41 -7.09
CA PRO A 171 32.17 -13.54 -7.51
C PRO A 171 32.65 -12.39 -8.43
N GLY A 172 32.12 -12.34 -9.66
CA GLY A 172 32.52 -11.37 -10.69
C GLY A 172 33.34 -11.98 -11.83
N ASP A 173 33.92 -13.17 -11.64
CA ASP A 173 34.64 -13.87 -12.70
C ASP A 173 33.67 -14.43 -13.75
N THR A 174 33.97 -14.21 -15.03
CA THR A 174 33.28 -14.85 -16.16
C THR A 174 34.09 -16.01 -16.77
N ALA A 175 35.26 -16.32 -16.22
CA ALA A 175 36.16 -17.38 -16.64
C ALA A 175 36.92 -17.95 -15.43
N CYS A 176 37.28 -19.23 -15.45
CA CYS A 176 38.00 -19.85 -14.34
C CYS A 176 39.45 -19.33 -14.29
N GLN A 177 39.90 -19.03 -13.07
CA GLN A 177 41.23 -18.58 -12.75
C GLN A 177 42.11 -19.73 -12.26
N PRO A 178 43.42 -19.74 -12.54
CA PRO A 178 44.35 -20.73 -11.98
C PRO A 178 44.35 -20.71 -10.45
N LEU A 179 44.40 -21.90 -9.85
CA LEU A 179 44.56 -22.10 -8.42
C LEU A 179 46.03 -22.41 -8.11
N GLY A 180 46.78 -21.39 -7.69
CA GLY A 180 48.20 -21.50 -7.39
C GLY A 180 49.10 -21.36 -8.63
N VAL A 181 50.33 -21.86 -8.50
CA VAL A 181 51.30 -21.85 -9.61
C VAL A 181 51.01 -22.95 -10.63
N ALA A 182 51.36 -22.68 -11.89
CA ALA A 182 51.39 -23.72 -12.92
C ALA A 182 52.44 -24.78 -12.55
N CYS A 183 52.18 -26.05 -12.89
CA CYS A 183 53.11 -27.13 -12.60
C CYS A 183 54.49 -26.93 -13.24
N PRO A 184 55.55 -27.52 -12.65
CA PRO A 184 56.88 -27.52 -13.25
C PRO A 184 56.85 -28.07 -14.68
N ALA A 185 57.82 -27.65 -15.49
CA ALA A 185 57.94 -28.09 -16.88
C ALA A 185 58.02 -29.61 -17.00
N ASP A 186 57.63 -30.15 -18.16
CA ASP A 186 57.62 -31.59 -18.38
C ASP A 186 58.99 -32.23 -18.11
N GLY A 187 59.00 -33.22 -17.22
CA GLY A 187 60.21 -33.91 -16.76
C GLY A 187 60.81 -33.36 -15.46
N GLU A 188 60.38 -32.19 -14.99
CA GLU A 188 60.78 -31.64 -13.69
C GLU A 188 59.82 -32.06 -12.57
N GLN A 189 60.38 -32.36 -11.40
CA GLN A 189 59.62 -32.78 -10.21
C GLN A 189 59.26 -31.60 -9.29
N TRP A 190 60.07 -30.54 -9.28
CA TRP A 190 59.91 -29.32 -8.48
C TRP A 190 60.25 -28.10 -9.31
N HIS A 191 59.72 -26.93 -8.93
CA HIS A 191 60.18 -25.65 -9.46
C HIS A 191 61.63 -25.32 -9.03
N ASP A 192 62.20 -24.25 -9.58
CA ASP A 192 63.43 -23.65 -9.05
C ASP A 192 63.26 -23.14 -7.61
N GLU A 193 64.38 -22.90 -6.92
CA GLU A 193 64.35 -22.45 -5.51
C GLU A 193 63.70 -21.08 -5.33
N GLU A 194 63.85 -20.18 -6.32
CA GLU A 194 63.25 -18.85 -6.27
C GLU A 194 61.73 -18.93 -6.24
N THR A 195 61.15 -19.76 -7.11
CA THR A 195 59.71 -20.04 -7.16
C THR A 195 59.26 -20.67 -5.85
N ILE A 196 59.93 -21.71 -5.35
CA ILE A 196 59.57 -22.35 -4.07
C ILE A 196 59.56 -21.33 -2.92
N ARG A 197 60.59 -20.48 -2.82
CA ARG A 197 60.64 -19.44 -1.78
C ARG A 197 59.59 -18.36 -1.96
N SER A 198 59.24 -18.00 -3.20
CA SER A 198 58.14 -17.05 -3.47
C SER A 198 56.77 -17.56 -2.99
N ARG A 199 56.62 -18.89 -2.90
CA ARG A 199 55.41 -19.55 -2.36
C ARG A 199 55.43 -19.70 -0.85
N ALA A 200 56.58 -19.55 -0.21
CA ALA A 200 56.75 -19.56 1.24
C ALA A 200 57.34 -18.25 1.80
N PRO A 201 56.67 -17.10 1.63
CA PRO A 201 57.16 -15.82 2.14
C PRO A 201 57.32 -15.86 3.66
N GLY A 202 58.48 -15.39 4.17
CA GLY A 202 58.80 -15.39 5.60
C GLY A 202 59.45 -16.69 6.12
N TYR A 203 59.70 -17.66 5.24
CA TYR A 203 60.42 -18.90 5.53
C TYR A 203 61.79 -18.90 4.84
N ASP A 204 62.80 -18.39 5.55
CA ASP A 204 64.17 -18.25 5.05
C ASP A 204 65.07 -19.46 5.36
N GLY A 205 64.54 -20.48 6.03
CA GLY A 205 65.27 -21.68 6.40
C GLY A 205 65.66 -22.59 5.22
N PRO A 206 66.24 -23.77 5.53
CA PRO A 206 66.62 -24.75 4.52
C PRO A 206 65.40 -25.34 3.80
N ILE A 207 65.59 -25.75 2.54
CA ILE A 207 64.58 -26.47 1.76
C ILE A 207 64.90 -27.97 1.80
N LEU A 208 63.97 -28.78 2.32
CA LEU A 208 64.02 -30.24 2.25
C LEU A 208 63.10 -30.74 1.13
N TYR A 209 63.66 -31.52 0.21
CA TYR A 209 62.96 -32.06 -0.94
C TYR A 209 62.37 -33.44 -0.64
N VAL A 210 61.08 -33.61 -0.94
CA VAL A 210 60.32 -34.84 -0.69
C VAL A 210 59.67 -35.33 -1.98
N ALA A 211 59.86 -36.60 -2.33
CA ALA A 211 59.26 -37.22 -3.51
C ALA A 211 58.63 -38.57 -3.14
N PRO A 212 57.53 -39.01 -3.81
CA PRO A 212 56.95 -40.32 -3.54
C PRO A 212 57.91 -41.48 -3.87
N THR A 213 58.85 -41.22 -4.78
CA THR A 213 59.94 -42.13 -5.19
C THR A 213 61.23 -41.94 -4.39
N GLY A 214 61.23 -41.06 -3.38
CA GLY A 214 62.37 -40.79 -2.52
C GLY A 214 62.75 -41.98 -1.64
N SER A 215 63.85 -41.85 -0.90
CA SER A 215 64.34 -42.90 -0.01
C SER A 215 63.94 -42.64 1.44
N ALA A 216 63.68 -43.71 2.21
CA ALA A 216 63.22 -43.61 3.61
C ALA A 216 64.26 -42.96 4.58
N GLY A 217 65.49 -42.76 4.12
CA GLY A 217 66.54 -42.04 4.83
C GLY A 217 67.33 -41.10 3.92
N GLY A 218 66.71 -40.57 2.88
CA GLY A 218 67.34 -39.65 1.93
C GLY A 218 67.81 -38.37 2.62
N ALA A 219 68.82 -37.72 2.06
CA ALA A 219 69.39 -36.50 2.62
C ALA A 219 68.46 -35.27 2.53
N GLY A 220 67.30 -35.37 1.88
CA GLY A 220 66.37 -34.26 1.68
C GLY A 220 66.86 -33.25 0.63
N THR A 221 67.76 -33.67 -0.26
CA THR A 221 68.27 -32.84 -1.37
C THR A 221 67.53 -33.15 -2.67
N ARG A 222 67.60 -32.29 -3.69
CA ARG A 222 66.97 -32.58 -5.01
C ARG A 222 67.42 -33.91 -5.63
N SER A 223 68.68 -34.29 -5.43
CA SER A 223 69.26 -35.52 -5.98
C SER A 223 69.04 -36.76 -5.10
N ASP A 224 68.70 -36.57 -3.83
CA ASP A 224 68.40 -37.63 -2.86
C ASP A 224 67.24 -37.18 -1.94
N PRO A 225 66.00 -37.17 -2.47
CA PRO A 225 64.84 -36.66 -1.76
C PRO A 225 64.36 -37.67 -0.70
N LEU A 226 63.73 -37.14 0.35
CA LEU A 226 63.06 -37.93 1.38
C LEU A 226 61.78 -38.57 0.82
N ALA A 227 61.45 -39.79 1.28
CA ALA A 227 60.16 -40.44 0.96
C ALA A 227 59.00 -39.94 1.84
N GLY A 228 59.29 -39.55 3.08
CA GLY A 228 58.28 -39.23 4.11
C GLY A 228 58.15 -37.74 4.34
N ILE A 229 56.92 -37.21 4.30
CA ILE A 229 56.60 -35.82 4.64
C ILE A 229 56.86 -35.58 6.13
N GLN A 230 56.38 -36.47 7.01
CA GLN A 230 56.63 -36.34 8.46
C GLN A 230 58.13 -36.40 8.79
N ALA A 231 58.88 -37.28 8.14
CA ALA A 231 60.33 -37.36 8.32
C ALA A 231 61.04 -36.06 7.91
N ALA A 232 60.55 -35.37 6.88
CA ALA A 232 61.06 -34.06 6.49
C ALA A 232 60.69 -32.97 7.51
N LEU A 233 59.46 -32.96 8.02
CA LEU A 233 59.01 -32.02 9.06
C LEU A 233 59.81 -32.21 10.37
N ASP A 234 60.04 -33.45 10.79
CA ASP A 234 60.79 -33.79 12.01
C ASP A 234 62.28 -33.41 11.91
N ALA A 235 62.83 -33.37 10.69
CA ALA A 235 64.22 -33.01 10.40
C ALA A 235 64.43 -31.51 10.08
N LEU A 236 63.34 -30.75 9.97
CA LEU A 236 63.38 -29.35 9.56
C LEU A 236 63.72 -28.44 10.74
N ASP A 237 64.68 -27.52 10.53
CA ASP A 237 64.89 -26.42 11.46
C ASP A 237 63.72 -25.41 11.40
N GLU A 238 63.49 -24.67 12.50
CA GLU A 238 62.42 -23.65 12.54
C GLU A 238 62.52 -22.67 11.36
N GLY A 239 61.39 -22.46 10.67
CA GLY A 239 61.32 -21.58 9.50
C GLY A 239 61.81 -22.21 8.19
N GLY A 240 62.10 -23.51 8.16
CA GLY A 240 62.42 -24.24 6.93
C GLY A 240 61.21 -24.51 6.03
N ILE A 241 61.49 -25.03 4.83
CA ILE A 241 60.51 -25.38 3.80
C ILE A 241 60.62 -26.86 3.45
N VAL A 242 59.50 -27.58 3.42
CA VAL A 242 59.36 -28.91 2.84
C VAL A 242 58.75 -28.77 1.45
N ALA A 243 59.53 -29.04 0.40
CA ALA A 243 59.11 -28.96 -0.99
C ALA A 243 58.70 -30.34 -1.52
N LEU A 244 57.42 -30.52 -1.84
CA LEU A 244 56.86 -31.75 -2.38
C LEU A 244 56.99 -31.78 -3.90
N ALA A 245 57.45 -32.91 -4.43
CA ALA A 245 57.45 -33.19 -5.84
C ALA A 245 56.03 -33.35 -6.39
N ARG A 246 55.93 -33.41 -7.72
CA ARG A 246 54.78 -34.01 -8.40
C ARG A 246 54.61 -35.47 -7.95
N GLY A 247 53.38 -35.85 -7.62
CA GLY A 247 52.94 -37.21 -7.35
C GLY A 247 51.89 -37.29 -6.25
N THR A 248 51.53 -38.53 -5.92
CA THR A 248 50.55 -38.85 -4.86
C THR A 248 51.27 -39.33 -3.60
N TYR A 249 50.89 -38.76 -2.46
CA TYR A 249 51.44 -39.05 -1.15
C TYR A 249 50.36 -39.67 -0.26
N GLU A 250 50.49 -40.96 0.03
CA GLU A 250 49.59 -41.67 0.96
C GLU A 250 50.02 -41.48 2.42
N GLN A 251 49.99 -40.24 2.90
CA GLN A 251 50.53 -39.85 4.22
C GLN A 251 49.61 -38.85 4.94
N THR A 252 49.72 -38.79 6.27
CA THR A 252 48.92 -37.90 7.13
C THR A 252 49.81 -37.02 8.02
N PRO A 253 50.52 -36.01 7.46
CA PRO A 253 51.48 -35.22 8.21
C PRO A 253 50.83 -34.39 9.32
N THR A 254 51.54 -34.28 10.43
CA THR A 254 51.24 -33.36 11.54
C THR A 254 52.30 -32.28 11.61
N ILE A 255 51.87 -31.03 11.56
CA ILE A 255 52.73 -29.84 11.70
C ILE A 255 52.46 -29.23 13.07
N ASP A 256 53.45 -29.28 13.96
CA ASP A 256 53.42 -28.73 15.31
C ASP A 256 54.53 -27.68 15.56
N SER A 257 55.30 -27.35 14.54
CA SER A 257 56.39 -26.36 14.54
C SER A 257 56.18 -25.28 13.47
N ARG A 258 57.08 -24.29 13.44
CA ARG A 258 57.12 -23.24 12.40
C ARG A 258 57.70 -23.83 11.11
N ALA A 259 56.86 -24.25 10.18
CA ALA A 259 57.29 -24.90 8.93
C ALA A 259 56.38 -24.53 7.74
N ALA A 260 56.96 -24.49 6.54
CA ALA A 260 56.21 -24.36 5.28
C ALA A 260 56.19 -25.70 4.53
N LEU A 261 55.00 -26.15 4.10
CA LEU A 261 54.80 -27.31 3.24
C LEU A 261 54.31 -26.83 1.87
N VAL A 262 55.15 -26.92 0.86
CA VAL A 262 54.91 -26.35 -0.48
C VAL A 262 54.84 -27.46 -1.51
N GLY A 263 53.70 -27.60 -2.18
CA GLY A 263 53.54 -28.49 -3.32
C GLY A 263 54.16 -27.97 -4.60
N ALA A 264 54.39 -28.86 -5.58
CA ALA A 264 54.87 -28.45 -6.89
C ALA A 264 53.78 -27.65 -7.64
N CYS A 265 52.54 -28.09 -7.53
CA CYS A 265 51.35 -27.39 -8.00
C CYS A 265 50.10 -28.13 -7.51
N VAL A 266 48.95 -27.45 -7.54
CA VAL A 266 47.68 -28.06 -7.11
C VAL A 266 47.30 -29.28 -7.96
N MET A 267 47.61 -29.27 -9.26
CA MET A 267 47.18 -30.37 -10.15
C MET A 267 47.91 -31.68 -9.92
N ASP A 268 49.22 -31.63 -9.67
CA ASP A 268 50.07 -32.81 -9.67
C ASP A 268 50.69 -33.12 -8.32
N THR A 269 50.42 -32.36 -7.26
CA THR A 269 50.82 -32.71 -5.89
C THR A 269 49.59 -33.07 -5.07
N THR A 270 49.34 -34.38 -4.91
CA THR A 270 48.17 -34.90 -4.19
C THR A 270 48.55 -35.56 -2.88
N LEU A 271 47.92 -35.15 -1.78
CA LEU A 271 47.92 -35.89 -0.52
C LEU A 271 46.61 -36.68 -0.41
N ASP A 272 46.72 -38.00 -0.30
CA ASP A 272 45.58 -38.92 -0.20
C ASP A 272 45.63 -39.74 1.08
N ALA A 273 44.64 -39.59 1.96
CA ALA A 273 44.55 -40.43 3.14
C ALA A 273 43.53 -41.57 2.94
N VAL A 274 44.07 -42.76 2.64
CA VAL A 274 43.29 -43.98 2.37
C VAL A 274 42.72 -44.65 3.62
N GLU A 275 43.32 -44.43 4.79
CA GLU A 275 42.80 -44.94 6.06
C GLU A 275 41.68 -44.00 6.58
N PRO A 276 40.44 -44.48 6.77
CA PRO A 276 39.31 -43.64 7.16
C PRO A 276 39.43 -43.07 8.57
N SER A 277 39.06 -41.80 8.75
CA SER A 277 38.91 -41.18 10.07
C SER A 277 37.88 -40.06 10.02
N SER A 278 36.96 -40.03 11.00
CA SER A 278 35.98 -38.94 11.14
C SER A 278 36.50 -37.76 11.99
N ARG A 279 37.66 -37.92 12.63
CA ARG A 279 38.28 -36.91 13.51
C ARG A 279 39.63 -36.42 12.99
N GLY A 280 40.47 -37.30 12.47
CA GLY A 280 41.79 -36.93 11.95
C GLY A 280 41.71 -36.25 10.58
N GLY A 281 42.63 -35.31 10.33
CA GLY A 281 42.83 -34.68 9.03
C GLY A 281 43.75 -35.47 8.11
N VAL A 282 43.73 -35.17 6.81
CA VAL A 282 44.82 -35.52 5.88
C VAL A 282 46.06 -34.72 6.28
N ILE A 283 45.90 -33.44 6.59
CA ILE A 283 46.93 -32.60 7.22
C ILE A 283 46.39 -32.13 8.58
N THR A 284 47.22 -32.22 9.61
CA THR A 284 46.88 -31.74 10.96
C THR A 284 47.84 -30.66 11.42
N LEU A 285 47.33 -29.47 11.78
CA LEU A 285 48.05 -28.47 12.56
C LEU A 285 47.73 -28.65 14.03
N LEU A 286 48.72 -29.03 14.83
CA LEU A 286 48.52 -29.27 16.26
C LEU A 286 49.38 -28.31 17.07
N ARG A 287 48.74 -27.34 17.75
CA ARG A 287 49.45 -26.32 18.54
C ARG A 287 50.57 -25.63 17.74
N SER A 288 50.40 -25.50 16.43
CA SER A 288 51.44 -25.02 15.52
C SER A 288 51.82 -23.57 15.82
N ALA A 289 53.11 -23.28 15.63
CA ALA A 289 53.72 -21.98 15.86
C ALA A 289 54.07 -21.26 14.54
N GLU A 290 53.07 -21.09 13.66
CA GLU A 290 53.18 -20.51 12.30
C GLU A 290 53.50 -21.53 11.20
N ALA A 291 52.52 -22.33 10.82
CA ALA A 291 52.58 -23.22 9.67
C ALA A 291 52.04 -22.55 8.39
N LEU A 292 52.68 -22.83 7.26
CA LEU A 292 52.18 -22.51 5.92
C LEU A 292 51.99 -23.79 5.12
N VAL A 293 50.87 -23.93 4.44
CA VAL A 293 50.63 -25.02 3.48
C VAL A 293 50.18 -24.43 2.16
N SER A 294 50.86 -24.75 1.06
CA SER A 294 50.51 -24.19 -0.25
C SER A 294 50.65 -25.14 -1.44
N ASP A 295 49.92 -24.80 -2.51
CA ASP A 295 50.09 -25.35 -3.86
C ASP A 295 49.92 -26.87 -3.96
N LEU A 296 48.89 -27.42 -3.29
CA LEU A 296 48.62 -28.85 -3.28
C LEU A 296 47.13 -29.20 -3.31
N HIS A 297 46.86 -30.46 -3.62
CA HIS A 297 45.54 -31.07 -3.61
C HIS A 297 45.42 -32.06 -2.44
N VAL A 298 44.30 -32.02 -1.74
CA VAL A 298 43.95 -32.91 -0.62
C VAL A 298 42.70 -33.70 -0.98
N THR A 299 42.77 -35.02 -0.85
CA THR A 299 41.66 -35.95 -1.05
C THR A 299 41.74 -37.09 -0.04
N GLY A 300 40.69 -37.91 0.03
CA GLY A 300 40.72 -39.18 0.76
C GLY A 300 39.49 -39.40 1.63
N THR A 301 39.62 -40.27 2.63
CA THR A 301 38.52 -40.71 3.52
C THR A 301 38.58 -40.11 4.93
N ARG A 302 39.30 -39.00 5.07
CA ARG A 302 39.50 -38.22 6.30
C ARG A 302 38.97 -36.79 6.13
N ARG A 303 38.96 -36.00 7.21
CA ARG A 303 38.82 -34.54 7.07
C ARG A 303 39.98 -34.02 6.23
N GLY A 304 39.80 -32.98 5.43
CA GLY A 304 40.90 -32.47 4.59
C GLY A 304 42.01 -31.87 5.46
N PHE A 305 41.69 -30.81 6.17
CA PHE A 305 42.59 -30.08 7.05
C PHE A 305 42.00 -29.97 8.46
N VAL A 306 42.82 -30.18 9.49
CA VAL A 306 42.42 -30.03 10.89
C VAL A 306 43.41 -29.15 11.62
N ALA A 307 42.97 -28.00 12.11
CA ALA A 307 43.73 -27.12 12.98
C ALA A 307 43.14 -27.18 14.40
N THR A 308 43.91 -27.67 15.37
CA THR A 308 43.48 -27.84 16.76
C THR A 308 44.35 -27.01 17.69
N ASN A 309 43.72 -26.08 18.41
CA ASN A 309 44.37 -25.13 19.31
C ASN A 309 45.57 -24.41 18.65
N PRO A 310 45.41 -23.79 17.46
CA PRO A 310 46.47 -22.97 16.89
C PRO A 310 46.87 -21.88 17.89
N ALA A 311 48.17 -21.79 18.18
CA ALA A 311 48.72 -20.79 19.10
C ALA A 311 49.11 -19.49 18.36
N HIS A 312 49.38 -19.60 17.05
CA HIS A 312 49.85 -18.52 16.20
C HIS A 312 49.05 -18.44 14.90
N ARG A 313 49.36 -17.43 14.08
CA ARG A 313 48.80 -17.29 12.74
C ARG A 313 49.32 -18.39 11.82
N ASN A 314 48.43 -19.15 11.19
CA ASN A 314 48.77 -20.18 10.21
C ASN A 314 48.16 -19.82 8.85
N GLU A 315 48.75 -20.27 7.75
CA GLU A 315 48.31 -19.91 6.40
C GLU A 315 48.09 -21.15 5.52
N LEU A 316 46.97 -21.16 4.81
CA LEU A 316 46.63 -22.08 3.73
C LEU A 316 46.49 -21.27 2.44
N ARG A 317 47.27 -21.62 1.42
CA ARG A 317 47.29 -20.84 0.18
C ARG A 317 47.23 -21.70 -1.06
N SER A 318 46.30 -21.42 -1.97
CA SER A 318 46.22 -22.13 -3.26
C SER A 318 46.10 -23.64 -3.04
N VAL A 319 45.04 -24.06 -2.35
CA VAL A 319 44.79 -25.46 -1.99
C VAL A 319 43.45 -25.91 -2.55
N ALA A 320 43.41 -27.14 -3.07
CA ALA A 320 42.16 -27.82 -3.43
C ALA A 320 41.86 -28.95 -2.45
N VAL A 321 40.70 -28.93 -1.81
CA VAL A 321 40.20 -30.01 -0.95
C VAL A 321 39.02 -30.67 -1.65
N VAL A 322 39.17 -31.89 -2.13
CA VAL A 322 38.16 -32.55 -2.96
C VAL A 322 37.74 -33.87 -2.32
N ARG A 323 36.42 -34.06 -2.17
CA ARG A 323 35.80 -35.30 -1.68
C ARG A 323 36.29 -35.77 -0.30
N ALA A 324 36.74 -34.84 0.55
CA ALA A 324 37.09 -35.09 1.94
C ALA A 324 35.86 -35.59 2.73
N THR A 325 36.08 -36.45 3.71
CA THR A 325 35.02 -37.02 4.56
C THR A 325 34.82 -36.17 5.81
N ALA A 326 33.56 -36.00 6.21
CA ALA A 326 33.09 -35.18 7.32
C ALA A 326 33.30 -33.67 7.14
N VAL A 327 34.53 -33.17 7.04
CA VAL A 327 34.82 -31.73 6.94
C VAL A 327 35.99 -31.48 5.99
N GLY A 328 35.89 -30.47 5.13
CA GLY A 328 37.00 -29.98 4.30
C GLY A 328 38.11 -29.38 5.16
N ILE A 329 37.85 -28.26 5.83
CA ILE A 329 38.76 -27.62 6.80
C ILE A 329 38.04 -27.47 8.15
N SER A 330 38.65 -27.96 9.21
CA SER A 330 38.15 -27.90 10.57
C SER A 330 39.11 -27.11 11.45
N VAL A 331 38.64 -26.05 12.10
CA VAL A 331 39.41 -25.26 13.07
C VAL A 331 38.67 -25.26 14.40
N SER A 332 39.38 -25.60 15.48
CA SER A 332 38.77 -25.68 16.81
C SER A 332 39.74 -25.22 17.90
N GLY A 333 39.26 -24.35 18.79
CA GLY A 333 40.03 -23.84 19.92
C GLY A 333 41.18 -22.92 19.51
N GLY A 334 41.97 -22.51 20.51
CA GLY A 334 43.17 -21.68 20.32
C GLY A 334 42.87 -20.19 20.13
N SER A 335 43.93 -19.37 20.18
CA SER A 335 43.86 -17.92 19.93
C SER A 335 44.47 -17.53 18.58
N GLY A 336 45.02 -18.51 17.84
CA GLY A 336 45.65 -18.29 16.55
C GLY A 336 44.64 -18.18 15.41
N LEU A 337 44.92 -17.28 14.47
CA LEU A 337 44.16 -17.10 13.23
C LEU A 337 44.58 -18.12 12.17
N LEU A 338 43.63 -18.80 11.53
CA LEU A 338 43.88 -19.50 10.28
C LEU A 338 43.52 -18.59 9.10
N GLU A 339 44.51 -18.21 8.31
CA GLU A 339 44.30 -17.50 7.06
C GLU A 339 44.24 -18.45 5.88
N VAL A 340 43.22 -18.29 5.05
CA VAL A 340 42.97 -19.12 3.88
C VAL A 340 42.89 -18.20 2.66
N ARG A 341 43.77 -18.39 1.68
CA ARG A 341 43.77 -17.65 0.43
C ARG A 341 43.70 -18.59 -0.76
N ASP A 342 42.87 -18.27 -1.75
CA ASP A 342 42.73 -19.07 -2.97
C ASP A 342 42.42 -20.54 -2.62
N ILE A 343 41.18 -20.82 -2.24
CA ILE A 343 40.76 -22.17 -1.82
C ILE A 343 39.64 -22.70 -2.72
N ARG A 344 39.73 -23.97 -3.06
CA ARG A 344 38.60 -24.74 -3.64
C ARG A 344 38.25 -25.89 -2.71
N ILE A 345 37.00 -25.96 -2.25
CA ILE A 345 36.49 -27.12 -1.51
C ILE A 345 35.28 -27.69 -2.22
N GLU A 346 35.37 -28.95 -2.61
CA GLU A 346 34.39 -29.57 -3.49
C GLU A 346 33.94 -30.94 -2.99
N GLY A 347 32.62 -31.14 -2.97
CA GLY A 347 32.01 -32.46 -2.89
C GLY A 347 32.33 -33.22 -1.61
N THR A 348 32.45 -32.53 -0.48
CA THR A 348 32.68 -33.15 0.83
C THR A 348 31.60 -34.18 1.18
N ARG A 349 32.03 -35.31 1.74
CA ARG A 349 31.21 -36.51 1.97
C ARG A 349 30.77 -36.61 3.43
N PRO A 350 29.60 -37.19 3.70
CA PRO A 350 29.17 -37.44 5.07
C PRO A 350 30.09 -38.48 5.73
N ASN A 351 30.11 -38.48 7.06
CA ASN A 351 30.76 -39.55 7.81
C ASN A 351 29.92 -40.85 7.80
N ALA A 352 30.37 -41.88 8.51
CA ALA A 352 29.69 -43.18 8.58
C ALA A 352 28.27 -43.13 9.18
N LEU A 353 27.93 -42.10 9.96
CA LEU A 353 26.60 -41.88 10.53
C LEU A 353 25.68 -41.08 9.58
N GLY A 354 26.17 -40.72 8.39
CA GLY A 354 25.44 -39.85 7.47
C GLY A 354 25.44 -38.37 7.87
N THR A 355 26.14 -38.00 8.95
CA THR A 355 26.24 -36.63 9.44
C THR A 355 27.45 -35.90 8.85
N TYR A 356 27.43 -34.57 8.92
CA TYR A 356 28.44 -33.69 8.32
C TYR A 356 28.51 -33.80 6.79
N GLY A 357 29.69 -33.54 6.22
CA GLY A 357 29.91 -33.21 4.83
C GLY A 357 30.22 -31.74 4.63
N ARG A 358 30.67 -31.01 5.65
CA ARG A 358 30.85 -29.55 5.62
C ARG A 358 32.10 -29.13 4.86
N ALA A 359 32.10 -27.95 4.25
CA ALA A 359 33.31 -27.43 3.61
C ALA A 359 34.27 -26.83 4.66
N LEU A 360 33.79 -25.89 5.46
CA LEU A 360 34.51 -25.24 6.55
C LEU A 360 33.73 -25.39 7.87
N GLN A 361 34.44 -25.72 8.95
CA GLN A 361 33.92 -25.73 10.33
C GLN A 361 34.88 -24.96 11.24
N VAL A 362 34.38 -23.92 11.90
CA VAL A 362 35.12 -23.13 12.89
C VAL A 362 34.33 -23.13 14.20
N GLN A 363 34.97 -23.44 15.31
CA GLN A 363 34.28 -23.61 16.59
C GLN A 363 35.19 -23.44 17.81
N ASP A 364 34.60 -23.50 19.01
CA ASP A 364 35.32 -23.47 20.29
C ASP A 364 36.22 -22.23 20.47
N GLY A 365 35.82 -21.05 19.97
CA GLY A 365 36.58 -19.81 20.09
C GLY A 365 37.64 -19.57 19.01
N ALA A 366 37.65 -20.39 17.96
CA ALA A 366 38.63 -20.30 16.88
C ALA A 366 38.38 -19.12 15.92
N GLN A 367 39.43 -18.70 15.21
CA GLN A 367 39.37 -17.60 14.25
C GLN A 367 39.81 -18.05 12.85
N LEU A 368 39.05 -17.65 11.82
CA LEU A 368 39.35 -17.93 10.42
C LEU A 368 39.12 -16.68 9.56
N TRP A 369 40.10 -16.37 8.70
CA TRP A 369 39.97 -15.36 7.66
C TRP A 369 40.17 -16.03 6.30
N LEU A 370 39.19 -15.92 5.40
CA LEU A 370 39.22 -16.47 4.05
C LEU A 370 39.09 -15.37 3.02
N ASP A 371 40.01 -15.33 2.06
CA ASP A 371 39.92 -14.49 0.87
C ASP A 371 40.03 -15.34 -0.40
N ARG A 372 39.05 -15.15 -1.29
CA ARG A 372 38.92 -15.85 -2.58
C ARG A 372 38.72 -17.35 -2.42
N GLY A 373 37.46 -17.78 -2.43
CA GLY A 373 37.11 -19.19 -2.30
C GLY A 373 35.98 -19.64 -3.23
N LEU A 374 36.05 -20.90 -3.65
CA LEU A 374 34.96 -21.65 -4.26
C LEU A 374 34.59 -22.83 -3.37
N LEU A 375 33.38 -22.80 -2.81
CA LEU A 375 32.81 -23.90 -2.03
C LEU A 375 31.64 -24.50 -2.83
N GLU A 376 31.85 -25.70 -3.37
CA GLU A 376 30.96 -26.30 -4.34
C GLU A 376 30.49 -27.69 -3.91
N ASP A 377 29.20 -27.96 -4.09
CA ASP A 377 28.64 -29.32 -4.01
C ASP A 377 28.83 -30.03 -2.66
N ASN A 378 29.10 -29.25 -1.61
CA ASN A 378 29.34 -29.71 -0.24
C ASN A 378 28.00 -30.04 0.45
N ARG A 379 28.03 -30.95 1.42
CA ARG A 379 26.84 -31.39 2.16
C ARG A 379 26.70 -30.66 3.51
N ASP A 380 25.52 -30.70 4.10
CA ASP A 380 25.25 -30.15 5.44
C ASP A 380 25.41 -28.62 5.53
N VAL A 381 26.63 -28.09 5.52
CA VAL A 381 26.92 -26.64 5.56
C VAL A 381 28.19 -26.34 4.77
N ALA A 382 28.20 -25.30 3.93
CA ALA A 382 29.45 -24.86 3.31
C ALA A 382 30.37 -24.16 4.32
N VAL A 383 29.88 -23.18 5.09
CA VAL A 383 30.64 -22.53 6.18
C VAL A 383 29.85 -22.58 7.48
N GLY A 384 30.36 -23.32 8.48
CA GLY A 384 29.79 -23.37 9.83
C GLY A 384 30.67 -22.66 10.86
N ALA A 385 30.08 -21.78 11.66
CA ALA A 385 30.70 -21.10 12.79
C ALA A 385 29.85 -21.31 14.05
N ALA A 386 30.42 -21.84 15.13
CA ALA A 386 29.69 -22.12 16.36
C ALA A 386 30.49 -21.79 17.61
N ASP A 387 29.80 -21.65 18.74
CA ASP A 387 30.33 -21.35 20.07
C ASP A 387 30.88 -19.93 20.24
N GLY A 388 30.69 -19.39 21.45
CA GLY A 388 31.14 -18.06 21.84
C GLY A 388 32.64 -17.82 21.62
N GLY A 389 32.96 -16.65 21.06
CA GLY A 389 34.33 -16.23 20.75
C GLY A 389 34.86 -16.75 19.41
N THR A 390 34.09 -17.59 18.70
CA THR A 390 34.42 -18.01 17.34
C THR A 390 34.15 -16.87 16.36
N ARG A 391 35.10 -16.60 15.46
CA ARG A 391 34.97 -15.53 14.45
C ARG A 391 35.40 -15.99 13.06
N VAL A 392 34.55 -15.72 12.07
CA VAL A 392 34.82 -16.04 10.67
C VAL A 392 34.69 -14.80 9.80
N GLU A 393 35.75 -14.47 9.08
CA GLU A 393 35.77 -13.38 8.11
C GLU A 393 35.94 -13.95 6.70
N LEU A 394 35.01 -13.65 5.81
CA LEU A 394 34.91 -14.22 4.46
C LEU A 394 34.89 -13.10 3.43
N ARG A 395 35.78 -13.18 2.43
CA ARG A 395 35.84 -12.21 1.33
C ARG A 395 35.94 -12.90 -0.02
N ASN A 396 35.24 -12.38 -1.02
CA ASN A 396 35.26 -12.89 -2.40
C ASN A 396 34.91 -14.40 -2.46
N LEU A 397 33.80 -14.78 -1.82
CA LEU A 397 33.41 -16.17 -1.66
C LEU A 397 32.24 -16.53 -2.58
N LEU A 398 32.43 -17.56 -3.41
CA LEU A 398 31.39 -18.21 -4.19
C LEU A 398 31.00 -19.52 -3.49
N VAL A 399 29.74 -19.61 -3.05
CA VAL A 399 29.16 -20.86 -2.54
C VAL A 399 28.04 -21.31 -3.46
N ARG A 400 28.14 -22.53 -3.97
CA ARG A 400 27.10 -23.09 -4.85
C ARG A 400 26.82 -24.57 -4.66
N GLY A 401 25.57 -24.94 -4.93
CA GLY A 401 25.16 -26.33 -5.07
C GLY A 401 25.25 -27.14 -3.78
N THR A 402 25.20 -26.50 -2.60
CA THR A 402 25.16 -27.23 -1.35
C THR A 402 24.01 -28.24 -1.30
N ARG A 403 24.22 -29.34 -0.56
CA ARG A 403 23.28 -30.46 -0.48
C ARG A 403 22.92 -30.79 0.96
N GLU A 404 21.75 -31.38 1.13
CA GLU A 404 21.30 -31.88 2.41
C GLU A 404 22.23 -32.96 3.01
N ARG A 405 22.19 -33.03 4.33
CA ARG A 405 22.85 -34.05 5.15
C ARG A 405 22.19 -35.41 4.90
N ALA A 406 23.01 -36.45 4.80
CA ALA A 406 22.54 -37.78 4.42
C ALA A 406 21.70 -38.49 5.50
N SER A 407 21.84 -38.10 6.77
CA SER A 407 21.19 -38.76 7.90
C SER A 407 19.70 -38.44 8.05
N ASP A 408 19.31 -37.21 7.72
CA ASP A 408 18.00 -36.64 8.06
C ASP A 408 17.42 -35.72 6.97
N GLY A 409 18.14 -35.51 5.87
CA GLY A 409 17.72 -34.60 4.80
C GLY A 409 17.78 -33.12 5.18
N ALA A 410 18.32 -32.77 6.35
CA ALA A 410 18.44 -31.39 6.81
C ALA A 410 19.70 -30.71 6.27
N GLY A 411 19.73 -29.37 6.29
CA GLY A 411 20.91 -28.60 5.92
C GLY A 411 20.98 -28.33 4.42
N GLY A 412 22.22 -28.23 3.95
CA GLY A 412 22.54 -27.61 2.67
C GLY A 412 22.76 -26.10 2.82
N TRP A 413 23.09 -25.60 4.01
CA TRP A 413 23.26 -24.17 4.21
C TRP A 413 24.55 -23.63 3.60
N ALA A 414 24.54 -22.38 3.12
CA ALA A 414 25.77 -21.77 2.63
C ALA A 414 26.62 -21.22 3.80
N LEU A 415 25.98 -20.52 4.74
CA LEU A 415 26.58 -20.01 5.96
C LEU A 415 25.64 -20.30 7.14
N ASP A 416 26.14 -20.95 8.18
CA ASP A 416 25.42 -21.24 9.43
C ASP A 416 26.27 -20.73 10.60
N VAL A 417 25.69 -19.83 11.39
CA VAL A 417 26.34 -19.18 12.54
C VAL A 417 25.46 -19.42 13.76
N SER A 418 26.03 -19.97 14.83
CA SER A 418 25.26 -20.33 16.01
C SER A 418 26.02 -20.12 17.32
N ASP A 419 25.26 -20.17 18.43
CA ASP A 419 25.78 -20.31 19.78
C ASP A 419 26.81 -19.25 20.20
N GLY A 420 26.60 -17.98 19.81
CA GLY A 420 27.44 -16.85 20.17
C GLY A 420 28.62 -16.57 19.23
N ALA A 421 28.62 -17.19 18.04
CA ALA A 421 29.66 -16.96 17.03
C ALA A 421 29.40 -15.70 16.18
N GLU A 422 30.47 -15.16 15.60
CA GLU A 422 30.43 -14.01 14.70
C GLU A 422 30.85 -14.39 13.27
N ALA A 423 30.11 -13.90 12.27
CA ALA A 423 30.53 -13.97 10.87
C ALA A 423 30.43 -12.62 10.14
N LEU A 424 31.50 -12.27 9.43
CA LEU A 424 31.54 -11.15 8.49
C LEU A 424 31.75 -11.69 7.09
N MET A 425 30.89 -11.30 6.14
CA MET A 425 31.04 -11.66 4.73
C MET A 425 30.99 -10.43 3.84
N GLU A 426 32.00 -10.26 2.98
CA GLU A 426 32.09 -9.20 1.98
C GLU A 426 32.23 -9.77 0.57
N ARG A 427 31.49 -9.22 -0.40
CA ARG A 427 31.55 -9.62 -1.82
C ARG A 427 31.28 -11.11 -2.01
N GLY A 428 30.04 -11.51 -1.79
CA GLY A 428 29.60 -12.90 -1.80
C GLY A 428 28.60 -13.22 -2.89
N LEU A 429 28.71 -14.41 -3.49
CA LEU A 429 27.65 -15.00 -4.31
C LEU A 429 27.24 -16.36 -3.72
N LEU A 430 26.01 -16.43 -3.23
CA LEU A 430 25.40 -17.66 -2.70
C LEU A 430 24.31 -18.10 -3.69
N ARG A 431 24.56 -19.13 -4.49
CA ARG A 431 23.62 -19.56 -5.55
C ARG A 431 23.30 -21.05 -5.52
N ASP A 432 22.09 -21.39 -5.92
CA ASP A 432 21.66 -22.80 -6.10
C ASP A 432 21.85 -23.70 -4.87
N ASN A 433 21.90 -23.09 -3.67
CA ASN A 433 22.06 -23.79 -2.40
C ASN A 433 20.70 -24.31 -1.91
N ARG A 434 20.73 -25.32 -1.04
CA ARG A 434 19.52 -25.96 -0.49
C ARG A 434 19.14 -25.36 0.86
N GLU A 435 17.85 -25.34 1.15
CA GLU A 435 17.27 -24.89 2.42
C GLU A 435 17.52 -23.41 2.77
N VAL A 436 18.69 -23.00 3.25
CA VAL A 436 18.93 -21.61 3.66
C VAL A 436 20.29 -21.12 3.17
N ALA A 437 20.38 -19.93 2.59
CA ALA A 437 21.69 -19.38 2.23
C ALA A 437 22.46 -18.95 3.50
N VAL A 438 21.88 -18.09 4.34
CA VAL A 438 22.49 -17.64 5.60
C VAL A 438 21.53 -17.89 6.76
N ARG A 439 22.01 -18.62 7.76
CA ARG A 439 21.28 -18.96 8.98
C ARG A 439 22.05 -18.45 10.21
N ALA A 440 21.34 -17.75 11.09
CA ALA A 440 21.85 -17.25 12.36
C ALA A 440 20.91 -17.65 13.50
N THR A 441 21.44 -18.34 14.52
CA THR A 441 20.63 -18.87 15.63
C THR A 441 21.28 -18.70 17.00
N ALA A 442 20.47 -18.63 18.06
CA ALA A 442 20.84 -18.39 19.45
C ALA A 442 21.28 -16.95 19.75
N GLU A 443 21.17 -16.57 21.03
CA GLU A 443 21.59 -15.27 21.55
C GLU A 443 23.10 -15.04 21.34
N ASP A 444 23.50 -13.76 21.29
CA ASP A 444 24.88 -13.30 21.06
C ASP A 444 25.51 -13.74 19.71
N THR A 445 24.71 -14.30 18.80
CA THR A 445 25.14 -14.66 17.44
C THR A 445 24.96 -13.46 16.50
N HIS A 446 26.04 -13.05 15.84
CA HIS A 446 26.02 -11.86 14.96
C HIS A 446 26.51 -12.18 13.54
N VAL A 447 25.75 -11.74 12.54
CA VAL A 447 26.12 -11.86 11.13
C VAL A 447 26.11 -10.49 10.45
N ALA A 448 27.23 -10.11 9.84
CA ALA A 448 27.37 -8.89 9.06
C ALA A 448 27.66 -9.24 7.59
N LEU A 449 26.82 -8.73 6.69
CA LEU A 449 26.87 -8.99 5.26
C LEU A 449 27.04 -7.68 4.50
N ARG A 450 27.97 -7.64 3.54
CA ARG A 450 28.14 -6.48 2.65
C ARG A 450 28.40 -6.92 1.22
N ASP A 451 27.72 -6.29 0.26
CA ASP A 451 27.85 -6.60 -1.17
C ASP A 451 27.59 -8.10 -1.42
N ILE A 452 26.38 -8.56 -1.07
CA ILE A 452 26.01 -9.98 -1.17
C ILE A 452 24.89 -10.18 -2.17
N VAL A 453 25.06 -11.17 -3.06
CA VAL A 453 24.00 -11.67 -3.93
C VAL A 453 23.61 -13.08 -3.53
N ILE A 454 22.32 -13.29 -3.27
CA ILE A 454 21.73 -14.59 -2.95
C ILE A 454 20.70 -14.92 -4.02
N ARG A 455 20.93 -16.00 -4.78
CA ARG A 455 20.12 -16.32 -5.96
C ARG A 455 19.68 -17.77 -6.03
N ALA A 456 18.40 -17.98 -6.39
CA ALA A 456 17.86 -19.29 -6.77
C ALA A 456 18.03 -20.38 -5.69
N MET A 457 17.71 -20.04 -4.43
CA MET A 457 17.69 -21.02 -3.35
C MET A 457 16.64 -22.12 -3.60
N ARG A 458 16.99 -23.37 -3.31
CA ARG A 458 16.21 -24.57 -3.65
C ARG A 458 15.67 -25.24 -2.39
N ALA A 459 14.48 -25.83 -2.49
CA ALA A 459 13.95 -26.72 -1.45
C ALA A 459 14.85 -27.97 -1.31
N GLU A 460 14.76 -28.69 -0.21
CA GLU A 460 15.46 -29.98 -0.03
C GLU A 460 15.02 -31.05 -1.05
N GLU A 461 15.77 -32.14 -1.16
CA GLU A 461 15.32 -33.34 -1.89
C GLU A 461 14.12 -33.99 -1.16
N GLY A 462 12.90 -33.85 -1.72
CA GLY A 462 11.64 -34.33 -1.13
C GLY A 462 10.65 -33.22 -0.77
N GLY A 463 11.11 -31.96 -0.71
CA GLY A 463 10.25 -30.77 -0.67
C GLY A 463 9.54 -30.47 0.66
N VAL A 464 9.97 -31.06 1.78
CA VAL A 464 9.40 -30.79 3.12
C VAL A 464 10.11 -29.61 3.81
N ARG A 465 11.33 -29.25 3.40
CA ARG A 465 12.08 -28.05 3.81
C ARG A 465 12.47 -27.18 2.63
N PHE A 466 12.65 -25.89 2.87
CA PHE A 466 12.37 -24.86 1.86
C PHE A 466 13.54 -23.89 1.68
N GLY A 467 13.68 -23.32 0.48
CA GLY A 467 14.85 -22.57 0.01
C GLY A 467 14.83 -21.07 0.29
N ARG A 468 15.04 -20.65 1.54
CA ARG A 468 15.07 -19.25 1.98
C ARG A 468 16.44 -18.60 1.79
N ALA A 469 16.49 -17.27 1.65
CA ALA A 469 17.77 -16.57 1.58
C ALA A 469 18.37 -16.37 2.99
N LEU A 470 17.62 -15.75 3.91
CA LEU A 470 18.07 -15.42 5.26
C LEU A 470 17.10 -15.99 6.31
N GLU A 471 17.63 -16.68 7.32
CA GLU A 471 16.89 -17.13 8.51
C GLU A 471 17.60 -16.66 9.79
N ILE A 472 16.91 -15.87 10.61
CA ILE A 472 17.41 -15.33 11.88
C ILE A 472 16.43 -15.71 12.99
N THR A 473 16.89 -16.48 13.96
CA THR A 473 16.01 -16.99 15.02
C THR A 473 16.68 -17.05 16.39
N GLU A 474 15.86 -17.15 17.44
CA GLU A 474 16.31 -17.47 18.80
C GLU A 474 17.29 -16.43 19.39
N GLY A 475 17.12 -15.14 19.07
CA GLY A 475 17.91 -14.06 19.66
C GLY A 475 19.12 -13.61 18.83
N ALA A 476 19.30 -14.15 17.62
CA ALA A 476 20.40 -13.79 16.75
C ALA A 476 20.20 -12.45 16.03
N GLU A 477 21.28 -11.84 15.58
CA GLU A 477 21.26 -10.56 14.86
C GLU A 477 21.90 -10.67 13.48
N LEU A 478 21.26 -10.06 12.48
CA LEU A 478 21.82 -9.92 11.13
C LEU A 478 21.75 -8.48 10.64
N ARG A 479 22.88 -8.00 10.10
CA ARG A 479 22.97 -6.72 9.40
C ARG A 479 23.45 -6.94 7.97
N MET A 480 22.75 -6.37 7.00
CA MET A 480 23.11 -6.45 5.58
C MET A 480 23.13 -5.06 4.94
N ASP A 481 24.26 -4.67 4.37
CA ASP A 481 24.39 -3.47 3.54
C ASP A 481 24.59 -3.88 2.07
N GLN A 482 23.82 -3.31 1.14
CA GLN A 482 23.91 -3.56 -0.30
C GLN A 482 23.74 -5.05 -0.65
N GLY A 483 22.48 -5.45 -0.83
CA GLY A 483 22.13 -6.86 -1.01
C GLY A 483 21.07 -7.13 -2.06
N LEU A 484 21.33 -8.10 -2.93
CA LEU A 484 20.35 -8.59 -3.92
C LEU A 484 19.89 -10.00 -3.55
N LEU A 485 18.63 -10.13 -3.14
CA LEU A 485 17.96 -11.40 -2.87
C LEU A 485 17.02 -11.72 -4.03
N ASP A 486 17.46 -12.61 -4.91
CA ASP A 486 16.85 -12.81 -6.22
C ASP A 486 16.35 -14.25 -6.42
N ASP A 487 15.10 -14.39 -6.82
CA ASP A 487 14.54 -15.68 -7.27
C ASP A 487 14.55 -16.80 -6.22
N ASN A 488 14.40 -16.45 -4.94
CA ASN A 488 14.41 -17.38 -3.81
C ASN A 488 13.03 -18.02 -3.57
N ARG A 489 12.97 -19.23 -3.00
CA ARG A 489 11.72 -19.97 -2.81
C ARG A 489 11.21 -19.91 -1.37
N GLU A 490 9.90 -19.97 -1.19
CA GLU A 490 9.19 -19.80 0.08
C GLU A 490 9.34 -18.41 0.72
N GLY A 491 10.55 -17.86 0.77
CA GLY A 491 10.73 -16.45 1.07
C GLY A 491 12.18 -16.00 1.01
N ALA A 492 12.39 -14.69 1.06
CA ALA A 492 13.74 -14.14 1.12
C ALA A 492 14.23 -14.04 2.57
N VAL A 493 13.51 -13.34 3.45
CA VAL A 493 13.97 -13.07 4.81
C VAL A 493 12.97 -13.55 5.85
N THR A 494 13.44 -14.32 6.83
CA THR A 494 12.65 -14.74 8.00
C THR A 494 13.34 -14.35 9.29
N ALA A 495 12.65 -13.58 10.13
CA ALA A 495 13.04 -13.30 11.51
C ALA A 495 11.98 -13.87 12.47
N ALA A 496 12.39 -14.66 13.46
CA ALA A 496 11.46 -15.25 14.41
C ALA A 496 12.03 -15.36 15.83
N HIS A 497 11.13 -15.37 16.81
CA HIS A 497 11.41 -15.39 18.26
C HIS A 497 11.94 -14.05 18.78
N ALA A 498 11.56 -13.74 20.02
CA ALA A 498 11.98 -12.53 20.71
C ALA A 498 13.50 -12.42 20.78
N GLY A 499 14.01 -11.20 20.61
CA GLY A 499 15.44 -10.89 20.58
C GLY A 499 16.08 -11.01 19.19
N SER A 500 15.45 -11.72 18.25
CA SER A 500 15.97 -11.81 16.88
C SER A 500 15.79 -10.48 16.14
N ARG A 501 16.86 -9.93 15.57
CA ARG A 501 16.85 -8.65 14.85
C ARG A 501 17.46 -8.74 13.45
N VAL A 502 16.80 -8.12 12.48
CA VAL A 502 17.30 -7.99 11.11
C VAL A 502 17.34 -6.53 10.68
N GLU A 503 18.51 -6.05 10.28
CA GLU A 503 18.71 -4.70 9.71
C GLU A 503 19.19 -4.82 8.27
N LEU A 504 18.37 -4.37 7.31
CA LEU A 504 18.68 -4.37 5.89
C LEU A 504 18.77 -2.93 5.39
N ARG A 505 19.88 -2.58 4.78
CA ARG A 505 20.11 -1.27 4.18
C ARG A 505 20.50 -1.42 2.72
N ASP A 506 19.90 -0.61 1.86
CA ASP A 506 20.15 -0.63 0.41
C ASP A 506 19.90 -2.07 -0.13
N ILE A 507 18.65 -2.55 -0.04
CA ILE A 507 18.28 -3.94 -0.35
C ILE A 507 17.33 -4.02 -1.55
N VAL A 508 17.55 -5.02 -2.41
CA VAL A 508 16.56 -5.44 -3.41
C VAL A 508 16.17 -6.89 -3.16
N ILE A 509 14.88 -7.11 -2.97
CA ILE A 509 14.26 -8.45 -2.88
C ILE A 509 13.33 -8.60 -4.07
N ARG A 510 13.65 -9.51 -4.99
CA ARG A 510 12.86 -9.66 -6.22
C ARG A 510 12.53 -11.10 -6.56
N GLY A 511 11.33 -11.29 -7.09
CA GLY A 511 10.90 -12.53 -7.75
C GLY A 511 10.85 -13.74 -6.83
N THR A 512 10.52 -13.57 -5.55
CA THR A 512 10.35 -14.73 -4.66
C THR A 512 9.27 -15.67 -5.19
N ARG A 513 9.48 -16.97 -5.04
CA ARG A 513 8.61 -18.02 -5.59
C ARG A 513 7.91 -18.79 -4.49
N GLU A 514 6.71 -19.23 -4.80
CA GLU A 514 5.95 -20.19 -4.00
C GLU A 514 6.72 -21.51 -3.80
N ARG A 515 6.37 -22.19 -2.71
CA ARG A 515 6.81 -23.54 -2.42
C ARG A 515 6.27 -24.53 -3.45
N GLU A 516 7.08 -25.48 -3.90
CA GLU A 516 6.65 -26.45 -4.93
C GLU A 516 5.56 -27.42 -4.44
N THR A 517 5.59 -27.80 -3.16
CA THR A 517 4.76 -28.88 -2.59
C THR A 517 3.32 -28.51 -2.27
N ASP A 518 3.01 -27.23 -2.10
CA ASP A 518 1.64 -26.77 -1.86
C ASP A 518 1.34 -25.40 -2.47
N LYS A 519 2.28 -24.85 -3.24
CA LYS A 519 2.12 -23.59 -3.96
C LYS A 519 1.82 -22.37 -3.05
N ARG A 520 2.16 -22.45 -1.76
CA ARG A 520 2.03 -21.34 -0.80
C ARG A 520 3.33 -20.57 -0.60
N PHE A 521 3.25 -19.47 0.14
CA PHE A 521 4.40 -18.62 0.47
C PHE A 521 5.03 -17.96 -0.77
N GLY A 522 6.30 -17.62 -0.65
CA GLY A 522 7.05 -16.77 -1.56
C GLY A 522 7.13 -15.33 -1.05
N ARG A 523 7.29 -15.13 0.27
CA ARG A 523 7.27 -13.80 0.89
C ARG A 523 8.62 -13.10 0.81
N ALA A 524 8.66 -11.77 0.72
CA ALA A 524 9.93 -11.06 0.78
C ALA A 524 10.47 -10.99 2.23
N LEU A 525 9.64 -10.57 3.19
CA LEU A 525 10.00 -10.46 4.60
C LEU A 525 8.91 -11.07 5.49
N THR A 526 9.30 -11.94 6.42
CA THR A 526 8.43 -12.44 7.51
C THR A 526 9.08 -12.16 8.86
N VAL A 527 8.35 -11.49 9.74
CA VAL A 527 8.74 -11.16 11.12
C VAL A 527 7.66 -11.67 12.05
N GLN A 528 8.03 -12.54 12.99
CA GLN A 528 7.06 -13.19 13.86
C GLN A 528 7.61 -13.55 15.24
N LEU A 529 6.72 -13.98 16.15
CA LEU A 529 7.06 -14.45 17.49
C LEU A 529 7.90 -13.45 18.31
N GLY A 530 7.71 -12.14 18.14
CA GLY A 530 8.43 -11.11 18.91
C GLY A 530 9.74 -10.62 18.28
N ALA A 531 10.02 -10.97 17.02
CA ALA A 531 11.21 -10.52 16.31
C ALA A 531 11.08 -9.08 15.77
N GLU A 532 12.21 -8.47 15.40
CA GLU A 532 12.27 -7.11 14.86
C GLU A 532 12.95 -7.07 13.48
N ALA A 533 12.43 -6.25 12.57
CA ALA A 533 13.13 -5.93 11.33
C ALA A 533 13.06 -4.46 10.95
N LEU A 534 14.18 -3.94 10.43
CA LEU A 534 14.29 -2.62 9.82
C LEU A 534 14.77 -2.76 8.38
N ILE A 535 14.03 -2.16 7.44
CA ILE A 535 14.49 -1.96 6.06
C ILE A 535 14.66 -0.46 5.82
N GLU A 536 15.86 -0.05 5.43
CA GLU A 536 16.18 1.30 5.00
C GLU A 536 16.59 1.29 3.52
N ARG A 537 15.88 2.02 2.66
CA ARG A 537 16.08 2.05 1.19
C ARG A 537 15.94 0.66 0.58
N GLY A 538 14.69 0.20 0.48
CA GLY A 538 14.35 -1.15 0.03
C GLY A 538 13.47 -1.18 -1.22
N LEU A 539 13.75 -2.10 -2.15
CA LEU A 539 12.87 -2.42 -3.28
C LEU A 539 12.41 -3.88 -3.18
N LEU A 540 11.11 -4.10 -3.01
CA LEU A 540 10.47 -5.41 -2.95
C LEU A 540 9.62 -5.59 -4.21
N LEU A 541 10.12 -6.36 -5.17
CA LEU A 541 9.58 -6.44 -6.53
C LEU A 541 9.06 -7.84 -6.88
N ASP A 542 7.84 -7.92 -7.43
CA ASP A 542 7.29 -9.14 -8.05
C ASP A 542 7.29 -10.39 -7.13
N ASN A 543 7.08 -10.16 -5.84
CA ASN A 543 7.04 -11.22 -4.83
C ASN A 543 5.68 -11.95 -4.83
N ARG A 544 5.59 -13.08 -4.13
CA ARG A 544 4.38 -13.92 -4.05
C ARG A 544 3.77 -13.91 -2.67
N GLU A 545 2.46 -14.16 -2.60
CA GLU A 545 1.67 -14.24 -1.37
C GLU A 545 1.59 -12.92 -0.58
N VAL A 546 2.66 -12.56 0.12
CA VAL A 546 2.76 -11.33 0.92
C VAL A 546 4.18 -10.78 0.77
N ALA A 547 4.34 -9.49 0.46
CA ALA A 547 5.67 -8.91 0.43
C ALA A 547 6.25 -8.83 1.85
N VAL A 548 5.53 -8.20 2.78
CA VAL A 548 5.94 -8.05 4.19
C VAL A 548 4.86 -8.56 5.13
N LEU A 549 5.22 -9.52 5.99
CA LEU A 549 4.36 -10.04 7.06
C LEU A 549 4.96 -9.74 8.42
N ALA A 550 4.21 -9.04 9.27
CA ALA A 550 4.44 -8.90 10.70
C ALA A 550 3.32 -9.64 11.45
N GLY A 551 3.66 -10.65 12.26
CA GLY A 551 2.68 -11.52 12.89
C GLY A 551 2.97 -11.83 14.35
N GLN A 552 1.91 -11.96 15.14
CA GLN A 552 1.96 -12.30 16.57
C GLN A 552 2.53 -11.18 17.45
N GLU A 553 2.21 -11.26 18.74
CA GLU A 553 2.49 -10.22 19.72
C GLU A 553 4.00 -9.93 19.83
N GLY A 554 4.34 -8.65 19.89
CA GLY A 554 5.71 -8.16 20.06
C GLY A 554 6.54 -8.10 18.78
N SER A 555 6.03 -8.58 17.63
CA SER A 555 6.74 -8.47 16.36
C SER A 555 6.66 -7.03 15.82
N HIS A 556 7.80 -6.46 15.42
CA HIS A 556 7.88 -5.06 14.95
C HIS A 556 8.59 -4.95 13.60
N VAL A 557 8.00 -4.25 12.65
CA VAL A 557 8.60 -3.96 11.33
C VAL A 557 8.66 -2.46 11.08
N GLU A 558 9.84 -1.96 10.72
CA GLU A 558 10.03 -0.60 10.27
C GLU A 558 10.53 -0.56 8.82
N LEU A 559 9.82 0.17 7.97
CA LEU A 559 10.13 0.36 6.55
C LEU A 559 10.38 1.85 6.29
N ARG A 560 11.59 2.23 5.92
CA ARG A 560 11.97 3.61 5.58
C ARG A 560 12.46 3.68 4.14
N ASP A 561 11.87 4.56 3.33
CA ASP A 561 12.23 4.72 1.92
C ASP A 561 12.06 3.39 1.15
N VAL A 562 10.85 2.82 1.17
CA VAL A 562 10.58 1.48 0.62
C VAL A 562 9.56 1.51 -0.52
N VAL A 563 9.84 0.72 -1.56
CA VAL A 563 8.91 0.48 -2.68
C VAL A 563 8.52 -1.00 -2.69
N ILE A 564 7.22 -1.28 -2.67
CA ILE A 564 6.64 -2.62 -2.81
C ILE A 564 5.80 -2.65 -4.09
N LEU A 565 6.29 -3.34 -5.11
CA LEU A 565 5.71 -3.33 -6.46
C LEU A 565 5.27 -4.74 -6.89
N GLY A 566 4.00 -4.86 -7.27
CA GLY A 566 3.52 -6.01 -8.04
C GLY A 566 3.44 -7.33 -7.27
N THR A 567 3.11 -7.31 -5.98
CA THR A 567 2.94 -8.57 -5.22
C THR A 567 1.76 -9.38 -5.78
N ARG A 568 2.00 -10.65 -6.12
CA ARG A 568 1.02 -11.53 -6.76
C ARG A 568 0.55 -12.64 -5.84
N ALA A 569 -0.65 -13.15 -6.11
CA ALA A 569 -1.12 -14.40 -5.54
C ALA A 569 -0.11 -15.53 -5.76
N ALA A 570 0.06 -16.38 -4.74
CA ALA A 570 0.73 -17.66 -4.95
C ALA A 570 -0.24 -18.63 -5.64
N GLY A 571 0.32 -19.61 -6.34
CA GLY A 571 -0.42 -20.52 -7.20
C GLY A 571 -1.42 -21.37 -6.42
N VAL A 572 -2.57 -21.65 -7.04
CA VAL A 572 -3.58 -22.53 -6.43
C VAL A 572 -3.11 -23.99 -6.53
N TRP A 573 -2.90 -24.66 -5.40
CA TRP A 573 -2.51 -26.08 -5.34
C TRP A 573 -3.60 -27.03 -5.87
N ARG A 574 -4.89 -26.69 -5.69
CA ARG A 574 -6.04 -27.45 -6.20
C ARG A 574 -7.19 -26.54 -6.64
N ALA A 575 -7.67 -26.73 -7.87
CA ALA A 575 -8.87 -26.06 -8.36
C ALA A 575 -10.07 -26.37 -7.43
N GLY A 576 -10.57 -25.35 -6.72
CA GLY A 576 -11.74 -25.46 -5.84
C GLY A 576 -11.47 -25.32 -4.33
N GLU A 577 -10.22 -25.17 -3.87
CA GLU A 577 -9.95 -24.77 -2.47
C GLU A 577 -10.01 -23.24 -2.34
N ALA A 578 -11.07 -22.73 -1.72
CA ALA A 578 -11.38 -21.30 -1.56
C ALA A 578 -10.48 -20.54 -0.55
N ASN A 579 -9.33 -21.10 -0.17
CA ASN A 579 -8.35 -20.37 0.63
C ASN A 579 -7.49 -19.54 -0.32
N ALA A 580 -8.02 -18.38 -0.71
CA ALA A 580 -7.34 -17.43 -1.58
C ALA A 580 -5.92 -17.18 -1.06
N ILE A 581 -4.92 -17.52 -1.87
CA ILE A 581 -3.55 -17.15 -1.57
C ILE A 581 -3.41 -15.71 -2.04
N HIS A 582 -3.28 -14.80 -1.08
CA HIS A 582 -3.40 -13.37 -1.30
C HIS A 582 -2.19 -12.81 -2.09
N GLY A 583 -2.24 -11.55 -2.57
CA GLY A 583 -1.10 -10.86 -3.18
C GLY A 583 -0.81 -9.53 -2.48
N LEU A 584 -0.71 -9.58 -1.15
CA LEU A 584 -0.76 -8.41 -0.27
C LEU A 584 0.63 -7.76 -0.16
N ALA A 585 0.69 -6.43 -0.10
CA ALA A 585 1.99 -5.77 0.11
C ALA A 585 2.43 -5.86 1.59
N LEU A 586 1.60 -5.43 2.53
CA LEU A 586 1.92 -5.41 3.95
C LEU A 586 0.78 -6.04 4.76
N VAL A 587 1.12 -7.04 5.57
CA VAL A 587 0.19 -7.69 6.52
C VAL A 587 0.72 -7.54 7.93
N VAL A 588 -0.11 -7.03 8.82
CA VAL A 588 0.20 -6.87 10.25
C VAL A 588 -0.93 -7.50 11.05
N GLN A 589 -0.61 -8.43 11.94
CA GLN A 589 -1.65 -9.16 12.66
C GLN A 589 -1.23 -9.73 14.02
N GLY A 590 -2.23 -9.94 14.87
CA GLY A 590 -2.07 -10.70 16.11
C GLY A 590 -1.25 -9.98 17.17
N GLY A 591 -1.34 -8.66 17.27
CA GLY A 591 -0.57 -7.87 18.24
C GLY A 591 0.79 -7.37 17.73
N ALA A 592 1.03 -7.45 16.42
CA ALA A 592 2.24 -6.95 15.78
C ALA A 592 2.12 -5.46 15.43
N GLU A 593 3.25 -4.79 15.25
CA GLU A 593 3.32 -3.37 14.89
C GLU A 593 4.12 -3.18 13.58
N ALA A 594 3.68 -2.24 12.74
CA ALA A 594 4.45 -1.79 11.59
C ALA A 594 4.44 -0.28 11.41
N LEU A 595 5.60 0.29 11.07
CA LEU A 595 5.79 1.68 10.69
C LEU A 595 6.32 1.75 9.26
N VAL A 596 5.66 2.54 8.42
CA VAL A 596 6.12 2.87 7.06
C VAL A 596 6.35 4.38 6.98
N ASP A 597 7.58 4.79 6.68
CA ASP A 597 7.98 6.18 6.41
C ASP A 597 8.47 6.31 4.97
N ARG A 598 7.78 7.11 4.14
CA ARG A 598 8.07 7.29 2.71
C ARG A 598 8.02 5.97 1.95
N GLY A 599 6.79 5.47 1.80
CA GLY A 599 6.50 4.17 1.19
C GLY A 599 5.64 4.26 -0.07
N VAL A 600 5.99 3.51 -1.12
CA VAL A 600 5.16 3.35 -2.33
C VAL A 600 4.75 1.89 -2.47
N LEU A 601 3.44 1.62 -2.39
CA LEU A 601 2.86 0.29 -2.55
C LEU A 601 2.00 0.30 -3.81
N GLU A 602 2.52 -0.24 -4.91
CA GLU A 602 1.88 -0.12 -6.23
C GLU A 602 1.61 -1.48 -6.88
N ASP A 603 0.49 -1.56 -7.59
CA ASP A 603 0.12 -2.71 -8.44
C ASP A 603 0.03 -4.07 -7.71
N ASN A 604 -0.20 -4.01 -6.39
CA ASN A 604 -0.42 -5.18 -5.55
C ASN A 604 -1.84 -5.75 -5.76
N ARG A 605 -2.15 -6.89 -5.13
CA ARG A 605 -3.44 -7.56 -5.29
C ARG A 605 -4.15 -7.78 -3.96
N GLU A 606 -5.46 -7.84 -4.06
CA GLU A 606 -6.37 -7.87 -2.91
C GLU A 606 -6.10 -6.64 -2.05
N VAL A 607 -5.49 -6.75 -0.89
CA VAL A 607 -5.27 -5.59 -0.01
C VAL A 607 -3.80 -5.18 -0.02
N ALA A 608 -3.51 -3.90 -0.27
CA ALA A 608 -2.14 -3.41 -0.16
C ALA A 608 -1.65 -3.39 1.30
N VAL A 609 -2.44 -2.86 2.24
CA VAL A 609 -2.14 -2.89 3.67
C VAL A 609 -3.29 -3.52 4.46
N PHE A 610 -3.03 -4.64 5.12
CA PHE A 610 -4.01 -5.36 5.94
C PHE A 610 -3.58 -5.42 7.41
N ALA A 611 -4.41 -4.90 8.30
CA ALA A 611 -4.19 -4.88 9.75
C ALA A 611 -5.34 -5.60 10.48
N ALA A 612 -5.04 -6.61 11.29
CA ALA A 612 -6.08 -7.40 11.95
C ALA A 612 -5.74 -7.88 13.37
N HIS A 613 -6.80 -8.08 14.16
CA HIS A 613 -6.78 -8.53 15.55
C HIS A 613 -6.36 -7.45 16.56
N VAL A 614 -6.83 -7.60 17.80
CA VAL A 614 -6.55 -6.70 18.93
C VAL A 614 -5.04 -6.57 19.17
N GLY A 615 -4.61 -5.34 19.47
CA GLY A 615 -3.21 -4.99 19.78
C GLY A 615 -2.34 -4.75 18.55
N THR A 616 -2.85 -5.04 17.34
CA THR A 616 -2.16 -4.77 16.09
C THR A 616 -2.18 -3.27 15.78
N ARG A 617 -1.05 -2.70 15.38
CA ARG A 617 -0.93 -1.28 14.99
C ARG A 617 -0.20 -1.09 13.67
N VAL A 618 -0.71 -0.21 12.83
CA VAL A 618 -0.05 0.23 11.60
C VAL A 618 0.03 1.74 11.54
N GLU A 619 1.24 2.27 11.32
CA GLU A 619 1.45 3.69 11.06
C GLU A 619 2.05 3.90 9.67
N LEU A 620 1.38 4.71 8.85
CA LEU A 620 1.82 5.10 7.52
C LEU A 620 2.09 6.61 7.50
N ARG A 621 3.33 7.01 7.23
CA ARG A 621 3.75 8.41 7.06
C ARG A 621 4.29 8.59 5.65
N ASP A 622 3.78 9.59 4.94
CA ASP A 622 4.19 9.86 3.55
C ASP A 622 4.04 8.61 2.67
N ALA A 623 2.82 8.07 2.58
CA ALA A 623 2.56 6.80 1.89
C ALA A 623 1.72 6.98 0.62
N VAL A 624 2.14 6.34 -0.47
CA VAL A 624 1.38 6.24 -1.72
C VAL A 624 0.95 4.79 -1.92
N ILE A 625 -0.35 4.56 -2.08
CA ILE A 625 -0.91 3.23 -2.39
C ILE A 625 -1.74 3.34 -3.68
N ARG A 626 -1.27 2.68 -4.74
CA ARG A 626 -1.86 2.84 -6.07
C ARG A 626 -2.17 1.52 -6.75
N GLY A 627 -3.29 1.50 -7.46
CA GLY A 627 -3.56 0.48 -8.48
C GLY A 627 -3.78 -0.92 -7.90
N THR A 628 -4.21 -1.03 -6.64
CA THR A 628 -4.44 -2.34 -6.02
C THR A 628 -5.56 -3.08 -6.77
N ARG A 629 -5.24 -4.29 -7.25
CA ARG A 629 -6.13 -5.07 -8.12
C ARG A 629 -6.95 -6.05 -7.28
N GLY A 630 -8.13 -6.43 -7.77
CA GLY A 630 -8.92 -7.46 -7.11
C GLY A 630 -8.29 -8.85 -7.17
N SER A 631 -8.83 -9.77 -6.37
CA SER A 631 -8.44 -11.18 -6.32
C SER A 631 -8.56 -11.86 -7.69
N GLU A 632 -7.74 -12.88 -7.94
CA GLU A 632 -7.84 -13.71 -9.14
C GLU A 632 -9.14 -14.52 -9.21
N ALA A 633 -9.71 -14.85 -8.04
CA ALA A 633 -10.86 -15.74 -7.97
C ALA A 633 -12.15 -15.06 -8.43
N ASP A 634 -12.38 -13.81 -8.00
CA ASP A 634 -13.65 -13.10 -8.19
C ASP A 634 -13.51 -11.60 -8.49
N GLY A 635 -12.28 -11.08 -8.53
CA GLY A 635 -12.00 -9.67 -8.78
C GLY A 635 -12.36 -8.72 -7.63
N THR A 636 -12.63 -9.26 -6.43
CA THR A 636 -12.97 -8.48 -5.23
C THR A 636 -11.75 -8.15 -4.37
N ARG A 637 -11.92 -7.41 -3.27
CA ARG A 637 -10.92 -7.11 -2.25
C ARG A 637 -9.77 -6.20 -2.67
N GLY A 638 -9.81 -5.53 -3.82
CA GLY A 638 -8.73 -4.69 -4.38
C GLY A 638 -8.42 -3.38 -3.62
N ARG A 639 -8.34 -3.43 -2.29
CA ARG A 639 -8.39 -2.30 -1.36
C ARG A 639 -7.01 -1.75 -1.04
N ALA A 640 -6.93 -0.45 -0.74
CA ALA A 640 -5.65 0.16 -0.36
C ALA A 640 -5.27 -0.17 1.10
N LEU A 641 -6.22 0.05 2.02
CA LEU A 641 -6.06 -0.17 3.46
C LEU A 641 -7.30 -0.87 4.03
N GLU A 642 -7.10 -2.01 4.69
CA GLU A 642 -8.14 -2.73 5.44
C GLU A 642 -7.70 -2.93 6.89
N VAL A 643 -8.53 -2.50 7.84
CA VAL A 643 -8.28 -2.60 9.28
C VAL A 643 -9.47 -3.30 9.93
N ALA A 644 -9.20 -4.37 10.69
CA ALA A 644 -10.24 -5.27 11.18
C ALA A 644 -9.98 -5.82 12.59
N GLY A 645 -11.03 -6.34 13.23
CA GLY A 645 -10.90 -7.17 14.43
C GLY A 645 -10.24 -6.51 15.63
N GLY A 646 -10.39 -5.20 15.82
CA GLY A 646 -9.81 -4.47 16.95
C GLY A 646 -8.41 -3.92 16.73
N ALA A 647 -7.94 -3.90 15.48
CA ALA A 647 -6.66 -3.29 15.10
C ALA A 647 -6.78 -1.76 14.99
N GLU A 648 -5.62 -1.08 15.10
CA GLU A 648 -5.51 0.37 14.96
C GLU A 648 -4.65 0.72 13.74
N ALA A 649 -5.05 1.74 12.98
CA ALA A 649 -4.23 2.30 11.92
C ALA A 649 -4.19 3.83 11.97
N ARG A 650 -3.01 4.40 11.68
CA ARG A 650 -2.79 5.83 11.55
C ARG A 650 -2.16 6.13 10.19
N VAL A 651 -2.73 7.08 9.46
CA VAL A 651 -2.19 7.57 8.20
C VAL A 651 -1.93 9.06 8.31
N GLU A 652 -0.71 9.48 8.03
CA GLU A 652 -0.27 10.88 8.00
C GLU A 652 0.33 11.18 6.62
N ARG A 653 -0.35 12.03 5.84
CA ARG A 653 -0.01 12.36 4.44
C ARG A 653 -0.04 11.10 3.56
N GLY A 654 -1.24 10.76 3.12
CA GLY A 654 -1.49 9.57 2.29
C GLY A 654 -2.10 9.92 0.93
N LEU A 655 -1.68 9.21 -0.12
CA LEU A 655 -2.33 9.21 -1.43
C LEU A 655 -2.80 7.79 -1.77
N LEU A 656 -4.11 7.59 -1.88
CA LEU A 656 -4.73 6.33 -2.27
C LEU A 656 -5.40 6.53 -3.64
N GLU A 657 -4.81 5.95 -4.68
CA GLU A 657 -5.21 6.25 -6.07
C GLU A 657 -5.51 4.99 -6.88
N ASP A 658 -6.57 5.03 -7.70
CA ASP A 658 -6.88 3.98 -8.69
C ASP A 658 -7.01 2.56 -8.11
N ASN A 659 -7.32 2.45 -6.80
CA ASN A 659 -7.60 1.19 -6.13
C ASN A 659 -9.01 0.70 -6.50
N ARG A 660 -9.35 -0.55 -6.16
CA ARG A 660 -10.65 -1.17 -6.47
C ARG A 660 -11.49 -1.41 -5.22
N GLU A 661 -12.80 -1.51 -5.42
CA GLU A 661 -13.83 -1.80 -4.42
C GLU A 661 -13.96 -0.75 -3.31
N THR A 662 -12.94 -0.59 -2.45
CA THR A 662 -12.90 0.44 -1.41
C THR A 662 -11.46 0.81 -1.12
N ALA A 663 -11.12 2.11 -1.08
CA ALA A 663 -9.76 2.52 -0.77
C ALA A 663 -9.41 2.27 0.71
N VAL A 664 -10.24 2.74 1.65
CA VAL A 664 -10.07 2.51 3.11
C VAL A 664 -11.28 1.77 3.68
N PHE A 665 -11.05 0.61 4.27
CA PHE A 665 -12.09 -0.26 4.83
C PHE A 665 -11.83 -0.57 6.30
N ALA A 666 -12.73 -0.14 7.19
CA ALA A 666 -12.69 -0.39 8.62
C ALA A 666 -13.88 -1.26 9.05
N LEU A 667 -13.64 -2.37 9.74
CA LEU A 667 -14.71 -3.23 10.22
C LEU A 667 -14.48 -3.83 11.61
N ASN A 668 -15.59 -4.23 12.21
CA ASN A 668 -15.73 -4.84 13.53
C ASN A 668 -15.49 -3.87 14.70
N THR A 669 -16.12 -4.20 15.83
CA THR A 669 -16.03 -3.44 17.07
C THR A 669 -14.59 -3.36 17.59
N GLY A 670 -14.18 -2.17 18.03
CA GLY A 670 -12.85 -1.91 18.62
C GLY A 670 -11.79 -1.54 17.59
N THR A 671 -12.08 -1.67 16.30
CA THR A 671 -11.21 -1.20 15.22
C THR A 671 -11.23 0.33 15.14
N ARG A 672 -10.06 0.96 15.05
CA ARG A 672 -9.94 2.42 14.97
C ARG A 672 -8.99 2.86 13.85
N ILE A 673 -9.40 3.85 13.07
CA ILE A 673 -8.54 4.48 12.06
C ILE A 673 -8.44 5.99 12.29
N GLU A 674 -7.23 6.52 12.30
CA GLU A 674 -6.93 7.95 12.31
C GLU A 674 -6.29 8.36 10.99
N LEU A 675 -6.93 9.29 10.28
CA LEU A 675 -6.53 9.74 8.96
C LEU A 675 -6.23 11.24 9.01
N HIS A 676 -5.02 11.61 8.60
CA HIS A 676 -4.57 12.99 8.58
C HIS A 676 -3.97 13.29 7.21
N ASP A 677 -4.47 14.31 6.52
CA ASP A 677 -3.98 14.71 5.19
C ASP A 677 -4.09 13.57 4.16
N LEU A 678 -5.31 13.11 3.93
CA LEU A 678 -5.58 11.97 3.04
C LEU A 678 -6.19 12.41 1.71
N VAL A 679 -5.58 11.99 0.61
CA VAL A 679 -6.16 12.08 -0.74
C VAL A 679 -6.63 10.70 -1.17
N VAL A 680 -7.88 10.58 -1.59
CA VAL A 680 -8.42 9.35 -2.20
C VAL A 680 -9.03 9.69 -3.56
N ARG A 681 -8.45 9.16 -4.62
CA ARG A 681 -8.88 9.48 -5.98
C ARG A 681 -9.13 8.24 -6.83
N GLY A 682 -10.22 8.28 -7.60
CA GLY A 682 -10.41 7.35 -8.71
C GLY A 682 -10.66 5.91 -8.27
N THR A 683 -11.27 5.68 -7.10
CA THR A 683 -11.54 4.29 -6.67
C THR A 683 -12.52 3.62 -7.63
N ARG A 684 -12.08 2.52 -8.23
CA ARG A 684 -12.77 1.77 -9.27
C ARG A 684 -13.65 0.67 -8.65
N PRO A 685 -14.69 0.19 -9.34
CA PRO A 685 -15.48 -0.93 -8.86
C PRO A 685 -14.70 -2.24 -8.99
N ASP A 686 -15.20 -3.26 -8.32
CA ASP A 686 -14.77 -4.65 -8.48
C ASP A 686 -15.21 -5.23 -9.84
N ALA A 687 -14.88 -6.50 -10.11
CA ALA A 687 -15.24 -7.16 -11.36
C ALA A 687 -16.77 -7.33 -11.59
N ARG A 688 -17.59 -7.10 -10.57
CA ARG A 688 -19.07 -7.15 -10.65
C ARG A 688 -19.68 -5.77 -10.87
N GLY A 689 -18.85 -4.71 -10.96
CA GLY A 689 -19.34 -3.33 -11.05
C GLY A 689 -19.79 -2.74 -9.72
N MET A 690 -19.47 -3.41 -8.59
CA MET A 690 -19.82 -2.98 -7.23
C MET A 690 -18.65 -2.27 -6.55
N GLY A 691 -18.92 -1.39 -5.60
CA GLY A 691 -17.88 -0.62 -4.92
C GLY A 691 -17.43 0.62 -5.69
N GLY A 692 -16.19 1.01 -5.44
CA GLY A 692 -15.61 2.29 -5.87
C GLY A 692 -15.56 3.33 -4.74
N ARG A 693 -15.69 2.91 -3.49
CA ARG A 693 -15.85 3.79 -2.32
C ARG A 693 -14.51 4.32 -1.82
N ALA A 694 -14.47 5.56 -1.33
CA ALA A 694 -13.23 6.08 -0.75
C ALA A 694 -13.00 5.56 0.68
N LEU A 695 -13.98 5.73 1.57
CA LEU A 695 -13.92 5.30 2.96
C LEU A 695 -15.20 4.55 3.33
N THR A 696 -15.06 3.35 3.90
CA THR A 696 -16.18 2.61 4.50
C THR A 696 -15.83 2.19 5.92
N VAL A 697 -16.75 2.45 6.85
CA VAL A 697 -16.64 2.10 8.27
C VAL A 697 -17.91 1.35 8.66
N GLN A 698 -17.77 0.18 9.27
CA GLN A 698 -18.93 -0.66 9.59
C GLN A 698 -18.74 -1.56 10.82
N GLU A 699 -19.83 -2.22 11.23
CA GLU A 699 -19.87 -3.21 12.32
C GLU A 699 -19.27 -2.73 13.67
N GLY A 700 -19.41 -1.44 13.98
CA GLY A 700 -18.94 -0.85 15.23
C GLY A 700 -17.49 -0.37 15.22
N ALA A 701 -16.88 -0.22 14.05
CA ALA A 701 -15.58 0.43 13.89
C ALA A 701 -15.68 1.97 14.01
N GLU A 702 -14.55 2.61 14.29
CA GLU A 702 -14.45 4.07 14.44
C GLU A 702 -13.42 4.67 13.47
N ALA A 703 -13.74 5.81 12.87
CA ALA A 703 -12.80 6.57 12.05
C ALA A 703 -12.79 8.07 12.39
N VAL A 704 -11.60 8.66 12.42
CA VAL A 704 -11.39 10.10 12.58
C VAL A 704 -10.58 10.60 11.38
N LEU A 705 -11.10 11.60 10.67
CA LEU A 705 -10.45 12.23 9.52
C LEU A 705 -10.24 13.72 9.77
N ALA A 706 -8.98 14.14 9.71
CA ALA A 706 -8.57 15.54 9.75
C ALA A 706 -7.90 15.92 8.42
N ARG A 707 -8.66 16.61 7.57
CA ARG A 707 -8.32 17.00 6.19
C ARG A 707 -8.30 15.83 5.22
N GLY A 708 -9.30 15.78 4.35
CA GLY A 708 -9.38 14.82 3.25
C GLY A 708 -9.84 15.44 1.92
N LEU A 709 -9.34 14.90 0.81
CA LEU A 709 -9.80 15.21 -0.55
C LEU A 709 -10.21 13.91 -1.25
N PHE A 710 -11.51 13.70 -1.43
CA PHE A 710 -12.07 12.50 -2.06
C PHE A 710 -12.67 12.87 -3.42
N GLU A 711 -12.03 12.44 -4.50
CA GLU A 711 -12.39 12.85 -5.86
C GLU A 711 -12.56 11.68 -6.81
N ASP A 712 -13.48 11.81 -7.77
CA ASP A 712 -13.67 10.85 -8.87
C ASP A 712 -13.89 9.40 -8.39
N ASN A 713 -14.44 9.22 -7.19
CA ASN A 713 -14.82 7.94 -6.64
C ASN A 713 -16.20 7.52 -7.18
N ARG A 714 -16.59 6.26 -6.94
CA ARG A 714 -17.89 5.71 -7.37
C ARG A 714 -18.71 5.24 -6.17
N GLU A 715 -20.01 5.12 -6.40
CA GLU A 715 -21.00 4.63 -5.44
C GLU A 715 -21.19 5.55 -4.23
N VAL A 716 -20.22 5.60 -3.30
CA VAL A 716 -20.26 6.43 -2.09
C VAL A 716 -18.84 6.85 -1.70
N ALA A 717 -18.58 8.15 -1.51
CA ALA A 717 -17.27 8.59 -1.03
C ALA A 717 -17.04 8.19 0.44
N VAL A 718 -17.94 8.52 1.36
CA VAL A 718 -17.86 8.07 2.77
C VAL A 718 -19.11 7.30 3.19
N MET A 719 -18.93 6.04 3.57
CA MET A 719 -19.98 5.15 4.04
C MET A 719 -19.79 4.80 5.52
N ALA A 720 -20.83 5.00 6.32
CA ALA A 720 -20.92 4.52 7.70
C ALA A 720 -22.19 3.68 7.87
N THR A 721 -22.06 2.42 8.26
CA THR A 721 -23.21 1.51 8.44
C THR A 721 -23.10 0.68 9.71
N ASP A 722 -24.24 0.18 10.16
CA ASP A 722 -24.44 -0.64 11.35
C ASP A 722 -24.29 0.10 12.69
N GLN A 723 -24.91 -0.48 13.72
CA GLN A 723 -24.94 0.09 15.05
C GLN A 723 -23.54 0.24 15.66
N ARG A 724 -23.35 1.35 16.40
CA ARG A 724 -22.11 1.71 17.12
C ARG A 724 -20.95 2.08 16.20
N THR A 725 -21.14 2.14 14.89
CA THR A 725 -20.17 2.70 13.95
C THR A 725 -20.13 4.22 14.09
N ARG A 726 -18.94 4.81 14.21
CA ARG A 726 -18.76 6.27 14.39
C ARG A 726 -17.74 6.83 13.41
N VAL A 727 -18.08 7.92 12.73
CA VAL A 727 -17.19 8.66 11.85
C VAL A 727 -17.16 10.14 12.23
N ALA A 728 -15.97 10.69 12.48
CA ALA A 728 -15.79 12.12 12.78
C ALA A 728 -14.84 12.75 11.75
N ILE A 729 -15.28 13.85 11.13
CA ILE A 729 -14.57 14.53 10.05
C ILE A 729 -14.50 16.02 10.39
N ARG A 730 -13.33 16.66 10.26
CA ARG A 730 -13.13 18.09 10.58
C ARG A 730 -12.85 19.01 9.38
N ASP A 731 -12.49 18.45 8.24
CA ASP A 731 -12.16 19.17 7.02
C ASP A 731 -12.23 18.18 5.86
N ILE A 732 -13.18 18.35 4.95
CA ILE A 732 -13.31 17.43 3.80
C ILE A 732 -13.81 18.12 2.54
N VAL A 733 -13.24 17.72 1.40
CA VAL A 733 -13.75 18.02 0.06
C VAL A 733 -14.14 16.71 -0.60
N ILE A 734 -15.38 16.62 -1.08
CA ILE A 734 -15.88 15.47 -1.85
C ILE A 734 -16.40 15.97 -3.20
N GLY A 735 -15.69 15.59 -4.26
CA GLY A 735 -15.95 16.05 -5.61
C GLY A 735 -16.25 14.91 -6.58
N ALA A 736 -17.23 15.13 -7.46
CA ALA A 736 -17.46 14.29 -8.64
C ALA A 736 -17.66 12.79 -8.32
N THR A 737 -18.38 12.46 -7.24
CA THR A 737 -18.72 11.05 -6.98
C THR A 737 -19.71 10.54 -8.02
N ARG A 738 -19.32 9.45 -8.71
CA ARG A 738 -20.07 8.86 -9.82
C ARG A 738 -20.91 7.68 -9.35
N GLU A 739 -21.88 7.29 -10.16
CA GLU A 739 -22.74 6.15 -9.88
C GLU A 739 -21.99 4.81 -9.84
N ARG A 740 -22.63 3.82 -9.21
CA ARG A 740 -22.25 2.42 -9.25
C ARG A 740 -22.39 1.89 -10.68
N GLU A 741 -21.35 1.22 -11.17
CA GLU A 741 -21.29 0.75 -12.57
C GLU A 741 -22.31 -0.35 -12.88
N ALA A 742 -22.62 -1.23 -11.92
CA ALA A 742 -23.52 -2.36 -12.15
C ALA A 742 -24.97 -1.95 -12.49
N GLU A 743 -25.44 -0.83 -11.93
CA GLU A 743 -26.86 -0.45 -11.96
C GLU A 743 -27.10 1.00 -12.42
N GLY A 744 -26.06 1.84 -12.49
CA GLY A 744 -26.21 3.26 -12.84
C GLY A 744 -26.98 4.07 -11.79
N VAL A 745 -26.88 3.67 -10.51
CA VAL A 745 -27.50 4.35 -9.37
C VAL A 745 -26.45 4.66 -8.30
N HIS A 746 -26.81 5.51 -7.33
CA HIS A 746 -25.92 6.07 -6.30
C HIS A 746 -24.97 7.17 -6.80
N GLY A 747 -23.83 7.37 -6.14
CA GLY A 747 -22.94 8.52 -6.37
C GLY A 747 -22.92 9.52 -5.21
N LEU A 748 -23.03 9.00 -3.99
CA LEU A 748 -23.23 9.81 -2.78
C LEU A 748 -21.92 10.39 -2.26
N ALA A 749 -21.95 11.61 -1.71
CA ALA A 749 -20.82 12.09 -0.94
C ALA A 749 -20.76 11.37 0.43
N LEU A 750 -21.85 11.38 1.19
CA LEU A 750 -21.98 10.71 2.48
C LEU A 750 -23.18 9.75 2.49
N GLY A 751 -22.97 8.52 2.95
CA GLY A 751 -24.02 7.56 3.27
C GLY A 751 -23.92 7.10 4.72
N VAL A 752 -24.97 7.31 5.51
CA VAL A 752 -25.03 6.92 6.93
C VAL A 752 -26.29 6.11 7.17
N GLN A 753 -26.15 4.86 7.63
CA GLN A 753 -27.28 3.93 7.67
C GLN A 753 -27.23 2.97 8.86
N ARG A 754 -28.38 2.32 9.12
CA ARG A 754 -28.53 1.17 10.05
C ARG A 754 -27.99 1.43 11.48
N GLY A 755 -28.13 2.65 11.99
CA GLY A 755 -27.74 2.98 13.37
C GLY A 755 -26.32 3.53 13.53
N ALA A 756 -25.67 3.94 12.43
CA ALA A 756 -24.36 4.58 12.47
C ALA A 756 -24.47 6.07 12.82
N GLU A 757 -23.37 6.63 13.34
CA GLU A 757 -23.25 8.05 13.69
C GLU A 757 -22.14 8.71 12.86
N MET A 758 -22.42 9.89 12.29
CA MET A 758 -21.43 10.70 11.57
C MET A 758 -21.48 12.16 12.01
N VAL A 759 -20.30 12.74 12.24
CA VAL A 759 -20.12 14.17 12.54
C VAL A 759 -19.18 14.77 11.49
N VAL A 760 -19.58 15.86 10.85
CA VAL A 760 -18.77 16.62 9.90
C VAL A 760 -18.72 18.08 10.33
N GLU A 761 -17.52 18.55 10.69
CA GLU A 761 -17.20 19.96 10.83
C GLU A 761 -16.52 20.37 9.51
N ARG A 762 -17.04 21.37 8.78
CA ARG A 762 -16.49 21.90 7.52
C ARG A 762 -16.38 20.89 6.37
N GLY A 763 -17.33 20.96 5.44
CA GLY A 763 -17.37 20.14 4.24
C GLY A 763 -17.73 20.92 2.98
N LEU A 764 -17.11 20.54 1.85
CA LEU A 764 -17.47 20.99 0.51
C LEU A 764 -17.82 19.78 -0.36
N PHE A 765 -19.10 19.64 -0.73
CA PHE A 765 -19.60 18.55 -1.56
C PHE A 765 -20.06 19.10 -2.91
N GLU A 766 -19.33 18.76 -3.97
CA GLU A 766 -19.55 19.32 -5.30
C GLU A 766 -19.73 18.24 -6.37
N ASP A 767 -20.67 18.49 -7.29
CA ASP A 767 -20.87 17.70 -8.51
C ASP A 767 -21.09 16.19 -8.25
N ASN A 768 -21.69 15.85 -7.11
CA ASN A 768 -22.08 14.48 -6.75
C ASN A 768 -23.39 14.07 -7.43
N ARG A 769 -23.81 12.82 -7.26
CA ARG A 769 -25.02 12.27 -7.87
C ARG A 769 -25.96 11.60 -6.88
N LEU A 770 -27.23 11.48 -7.26
CA LEU A 770 -28.33 10.95 -6.47
C LEU A 770 -28.64 11.76 -5.20
N ALA A 771 -27.71 11.84 -4.25
CA ALA A 771 -27.77 12.73 -3.10
C ALA A 771 -26.34 13.05 -2.61
N ALA A 772 -26.09 14.26 -2.10
CA ALA A 772 -24.83 14.53 -1.42
C ALA A 772 -24.78 13.83 -0.05
N VAL A 773 -25.83 13.98 0.76
CA VAL A 773 -25.95 13.29 2.05
C VAL A 773 -27.20 12.42 2.09
N LEU A 774 -27.02 11.14 2.41
CA LEU A 774 -28.10 10.20 2.69
C LEU A 774 -27.99 9.67 4.13
N ALA A 775 -29.07 9.80 4.89
CA ALA A 775 -29.23 9.21 6.21
C ALA A 775 -30.50 8.36 6.25
N SER A 776 -30.39 7.05 6.54
CA SER A 776 -31.58 6.19 6.60
C SER A 776 -31.54 5.18 7.75
N HIS A 777 -32.72 4.62 8.06
CA HIS A 777 -32.99 3.68 9.15
C HIS A 777 -32.88 4.26 10.56
N GLY A 778 -33.68 3.70 11.47
CA GLY A 778 -33.75 4.11 12.87
C GLY A 778 -32.43 3.97 13.62
N GLY A 779 -32.14 4.98 14.46
CA GLY A 779 -30.91 5.06 15.25
C GLY A 779 -29.72 5.68 14.53
N THR A 780 -29.85 5.95 13.22
CA THR A 780 -28.85 6.67 12.43
C THR A 780 -28.84 8.15 12.82
N ARG A 781 -27.66 8.74 13.01
CA ARG A 781 -27.51 10.17 13.35
C ARG A 781 -26.43 10.84 12.51
N VAL A 782 -26.75 11.99 11.93
CA VAL A 782 -25.81 12.83 11.18
C VAL A 782 -25.81 14.24 11.75
N ASP A 783 -24.62 14.76 12.06
CA ASP A 783 -24.40 16.13 12.57
C ASP A 783 -23.45 16.86 11.61
N LEU A 784 -23.95 17.92 10.97
CA LEU A 784 -23.28 18.62 9.89
C LEU A 784 -23.14 20.10 10.25
N ARG A 785 -21.91 20.59 10.30
CA ARG A 785 -21.60 21.98 10.61
C ARG A 785 -20.71 22.59 9.53
N ASP A 786 -21.02 23.81 9.10
CA ASP A 786 -20.23 24.53 8.08
C ASP A 786 -20.18 23.79 6.74
N LEU A 787 -21.35 23.47 6.19
CA LEU A 787 -21.47 22.61 5.02
C LEU A 787 -21.86 23.37 3.75
N VAL A 788 -21.11 23.17 2.67
CA VAL A 788 -21.48 23.60 1.33
C VAL A 788 -21.82 22.37 0.49
N VAL A 789 -23.01 22.37 -0.11
CA VAL A 789 -23.42 21.36 -1.08
C VAL A 789 -23.85 22.04 -2.37
N ARG A 790 -23.10 21.81 -3.45
CA ARG A 790 -23.33 22.43 -4.74
C ARG A 790 -23.47 21.41 -5.86
N GLY A 791 -24.46 21.63 -6.72
CA GLY A 791 -24.50 21.00 -8.03
C GLY A 791 -24.75 19.50 -8.01
N THR A 792 -25.44 18.97 -6.99
CA THR A 792 -25.80 17.55 -6.96
C THR A 792 -26.76 17.22 -8.10
N ARG A 793 -26.42 16.21 -8.90
CA ARG A 793 -27.16 15.83 -10.11
C ARG A 793 -28.01 14.58 -9.87
N GLY A 794 -29.04 14.42 -10.68
CA GLY A 794 -29.78 13.16 -10.74
C GLY A 794 -28.91 12.01 -11.26
N SER A 795 -29.38 10.80 -11.00
CA SER A 795 -28.87 9.52 -11.51
C SER A 795 -28.89 9.48 -13.05
N GLU A 796 -27.92 8.82 -13.71
CA GLU A 796 -27.96 8.58 -15.16
C GLU A 796 -29.03 7.58 -15.56
N ALA A 797 -29.40 6.65 -14.68
CA ALA A 797 -30.37 5.60 -15.00
C ALA A 797 -31.74 6.17 -15.37
N ASP A 798 -32.21 7.17 -14.63
CA ASP A 798 -33.57 7.69 -14.73
C ASP A 798 -33.67 9.23 -14.56
N GLY A 799 -32.55 9.92 -14.34
CA GLY A 799 -32.49 11.37 -14.11
C GLY A 799 -33.06 11.85 -12.78
N THR A 800 -33.47 10.94 -11.89
CA THR A 800 -34.05 11.24 -10.58
C THR A 800 -32.97 11.42 -9.50
N GLY A 801 -33.32 12.03 -8.39
CA GLY A 801 -32.41 12.48 -7.35
C GLY A 801 -31.76 13.83 -7.67
N GLY A 802 -30.58 14.03 -7.11
CA GLY A 802 -29.90 15.33 -7.06
C GLY A 802 -30.00 16.02 -5.70
N HIS A 803 -30.27 15.25 -4.64
CA HIS A 803 -30.60 15.82 -3.35
C HIS A 803 -29.39 16.40 -2.62
N ALA A 804 -29.53 17.53 -1.92
CA ALA A 804 -28.45 17.97 -1.04
C ALA A 804 -28.42 17.11 0.24
N LEU A 805 -29.58 16.93 0.86
CA LEU A 805 -29.77 16.11 2.06
C LEU A 805 -31.05 15.28 1.91
N ASN A 806 -30.94 13.97 2.13
CA ASN A 806 -32.07 13.06 2.19
C ASN A 806 -32.03 12.26 3.50
N VAL A 807 -33.13 12.29 4.26
CA VAL A 807 -33.26 11.63 5.56
C VAL A 807 -34.52 10.78 5.57
N SER A 808 -34.42 9.49 5.90
CA SER A 808 -35.57 8.58 5.87
C SER A 808 -35.59 7.60 7.04
N ASP A 809 -36.76 6.98 7.24
CA ASP A 809 -36.96 5.77 8.04
C ASP A 809 -36.41 5.85 9.48
N GLY A 810 -36.64 6.97 10.16
CA GLY A 810 -36.32 7.17 11.57
C GLY A 810 -34.90 7.66 11.83
N ALA A 811 -34.16 8.04 10.78
CA ALA A 811 -32.88 8.71 10.90
C ALA A 811 -33.04 10.15 11.41
N LEU A 812 -31.97 10.65 12.06
CA LEU A 812 -31.88 12.00 12.60
C LEU A 812 -30.78 12.78 11.89
N ALA A 813 -31.07 14.00 11.44
CA ALA A 813 -30.05 14.89 10.88
C ALA A 813 -30.12 16.28 11.51
N TRP A 814 -28.95 16.82 11.87
CA TRP A 814 -28.80 18.20 12.31
C TRP A 814 -27.83 18.92 11.37
N VAL A 815 -28.25 20.09 10.86
CA VAL A 815 -27.43 20.97 10.03
C VAL A 815 -27.34 22.34 10.69
N GLU A 816 -26.13 22.80 10.95
CA GLU A 816 -25.84 24.16 11.43
C GLU A 816 -24.89 24.87 10.46
N ARG A 817 -25.30 26.05 9.97
CA ARG A 817 -24.54 26.88 9.01
C ARG A 817 -24.26 26.14 7.69
N GLY A 818 -25.22 26.21 6.77
CA GLY A 818 -25.14 25.51 5.50
C GLY A 818 -25.49 26.36 4.27
N LEU A 819 -24.92 26.00 3.13
CA LEU A 819 -25.28 26.51 1.80
C LEU A 819 -25.57 25.34 0.86
N PHE A 820 -26.83 25.20 0.46
CA PHE A 820 -27.26 24.21 -0.53
C PHE A 820 -27.67 24.93 -1.82
N GLU A 821 -26.86 24.80 -2.87
CA GLU A 821 -27.08 25.54 -4.10
C GLU A 821 -26.97 24.72 -5.38
N ASP A 822 -27.72 25.11 -6.41
CA ASP A 822 -27.68 24.50 -7.74
C ASP A 822 -27.95 22.97 -7.74
N ASN A 823 -28.59 22.46 -6.69
CA ASN A 823 -28.98 21.05 -6.56
C ASN A 823 -30.23 20.76 -7.41
N ARG A 824 -30.54 19.48 -7.60
CA ARG A 824 -31.68 19.06 -8.44
C ARG A 824 -32.73 18.30 -7.64
N GLU A 825 -33.96 18.38 -8.15
CA GLU A 825 -35.15 17.74 -7.61
C GLU A 825 -35.57 18.27 -6.22
N ILE A 826 -34.79 18.00 -5.17
CA ILE A 826 -35.08 18.37 -3.78
C ILE A 826 -33.79 18.82 -3.11
N ALA A 827 -33.74 19.97 -2.45
CA ALA A 827 -32.57 20.29 -1.63
C ALA A 827 -32.57 19.46 -0.32
N VAL A 828 -33.63 19.54 0.49
CA VAL A 828 -33.78 18.75 1.72
C VAL A 828 -35.05 17.89 1.68
N GLY A 829 -34.87 16.56 1.71
CA GLY A 829 -35.94 15.58 1.74
C GLY A 829 -36.02 14.85 3.08
N ALA A 830 -37.23 14.69 3.62
CA ALA A 830 -37.50 13.88 4.80
C ALA A 830 -38.73 12.97 4.59
N SER A 831 -38.59 11.67 4.87
CA SER A 831 -39.68 10.68 4.74
C SER A 831 -39.73 9.68 5.89
N GLY A 832 -40.84 8.94 5.98
CA GLY A 832 -41.09 8.01 7.10
C GLY A 832 -41.18 8.78 8.42
N ASP A 833 -40.55 8.28 9.47
CA ASP A 833 -40.48 8.92 10.80
C ASP A 833 -39.17 9.70 11.03
N ALA A 834 -38.51 10.15 9.97
CA ALA A 834 -37.28 10.96 10.06
C ALA A 834 -37.50 12.30 10.79
N GLU A 835 -36.45 12.77 11.48
CA GLU A 835 -36.42 14.12 12.08
C GLU A 835 -35.19 14.90 11.58
N VAL A 836 -35.42 16.12 11.10
CA VAL A 836 -34.37 17.00 10.57
C VAL A 836 -34.45 18.36 11.26
N GLU A 837 -33.34 18.80 11.83
CA GLU A 837 -33.17 20.14 12.39
C GLU A 837 -32.19 20.95 11.52
N LEU A 838 -32.64 22.11 11.05
CA LEU A 838 -31.88 22.99 10.16
C LEU A 838 -31.76 24.36 10.82
N ARG A 839 -30.53 24.85 10.97
CA ARG A 839 -30.24 26.15 11.57
C ARG A 839 -29.24 26.92 10.72
N ASP A 840 -29.51 28.19 10.45
CA ASP A 840 -28.64 29.06 9.65
C ASP A 840 -28.37 28.48 8.24
N LEU A 841 -29.45 28.14 7.51
CA LEU A 841 -29.37 27.47 6.21
C LEU A 841 -29.84 28.39 5.07
N LEU A 842 -28.99 28.52 4.03
CA LEU A 842 -29.38 29.08 2.73
C LEU A 842 -29.57 27.94 1.73
N VAL A 843 -30.77 27.85 1.15
CA VAL A 843 -31.05 27.00 0.00
C VAL A 843 -31.36 27.88 -1.20
N ARG A 844 -30.64 27.69 -2.30
CA ARG A 844 -30.71 28.54 -3.48
C ARG A 844 -30.74 27.72 -4.77
N ASP A 845 -31.58 28.13 -5.71
CA ASP A 845 -31.56 27.65 -7.09
C ASP A 845 -31.70 26.11 -7.23
N THR A 846 -32.59 25.49 -6.44
CA THR A 846 -32.93 24.09 -6.66
C THR A 846 -33.68 23.93 -7.99
N ARG A 847 -33.11 23.15 -8.91
CA ARG A 847 -33.65 22.95 -10.26
C ARG A 847 -34.47 21.66 -10.37
N GLU A 848 -35.24 21.58 -11.43
CA GLU A 848 -35.96 20.37 -11.79
C GLU A 848 -35.02 19.18 -12.10
N ASN A 849 -35.56 17.97 -11.96
CA ASN A 849 -34.90 16.75 -12.37
C ASN A 849 -34.66 16.72 -13.90
N HIS A 850 -33.74 15.86 -14.35
CA HIS A 850 -33.26 15.93 -15.74
C HIS A 850 -34.24 15.36 -16.77
N THR A 851 -35.02 14.35 -16.38
CA THR A 851 -35.83 13.53 -17.28
C THR A 851 -37.23 14.07 -17.44
N GLU A 852 -37.95 14.19 -16.35
CA GLU A 852 -39.35 14.59 -16.38
C GLU A 852 -39.52 16.11 -16.26
N ARG A 853 -38.46 16.82 -15.84
CA ARG A 853 -38.49 18.26 -15.50
C ARG A 853 -39.50 18.57 -14.39
N PHE A 854 -39.62 17.65 -13.42
CA PHE A 854 -40.38 17.80 -12.18
C PHE A 854 -39.45 18.15 -11.00
N GLY A 855 -40.01 18.70 -9.92
CA GLY A 855 -39.23 19.11 -8.75
C GLY A 855 -38.65 20.51 -8.84
N GLY A 856 -37.53 20.71 -8.13
CA GLY A 856 -36.95 22.02 -7.83
C GLY A 856 -37.34 22.53 -6.45
N ARG A 857 -37.65 21.62 -5.53
CA ARG A 857 -38.21 21.90 -4.20
C ARG A 857 -37.09 22.20 -3.21
N ALA A 858 -37.30 23.15 -2.31
CA ALA A 858 -36.33 23.42 -1.25
C ALA A 858 -36.45 22.39 -0.13
N LEU A 859 -37.66 22.20 0.40
CA LEU A 859 -37.98 21.24 1.45
C LEU A 859 -39.12 20.34 0.99
N GLN A 860 -38.95 19.03 1.15
CA GLN A 860 -39.99 18.04 0.90
C GLN A 860 -40.11 17.08 2.07
N VAL A 861 -41.30 17.01 2.67
CA VAL A 861 -41.54 16.23 3.90
C VAL A 861 -42.78 15.36 3.72
N THR A 862 -42.67 14.08 4.04
CA THR A 862 -43.77 13.11 3.92
C THR A 862 -43.69 11.99 4.98
N GLY A 863 -44.72 11.13 5.04
CA GLY A 863 -44.65 9.85 5.77
C GLY A 863 -44.64 9.92 7.29
N ALA A 864 -45.05 11.05 7.89
CA ALA A 864 -44.94 11.39 9.32
C ALA A 864 -43.60 12.02 9.76
N ALA A 865 -42.76 12.40 8.81
CA ALA A 865 -41.47 13.01 9.09
C ALA A 865 -41.63 14.45 9.63
N ARG A 866 -40.55 14.94 10.24
CA ARG A 866 -40.51 16.25 10.88
C ARG A 866 -39.31 17.05 10.40
N ILE A 867 -39.56 18.29 10.00
CA ILE A 867 -38.49 19.28 9.77
C ILE A 867 -38.75 20.50 10.65
N LEU A 868 -37.73 20.92 11.40
CA LEU A 868 -37.65 22.22 12.06
C LEU A 868 -36.56 23.05 11.36
N MET A 869 -36.93 24.20 10.81
CA MET A 869 -35.99 25.16 10.24
C MET A 869 -36.03 26.46 11.04
N GLU A 870 -34.89 26.86 11.60
CA GLU A 870 -34.69 28.12 12.30
C GLU A 870 -33.69 29.00 11.56
N ARG A 871 -34.04 30.26 11.30
CA ARG A 871 -33.17 31.25 10.62
C ARG A 871 -32.72 30.74 9.25
N GLY A 872 -33.66 30.77 8.30
CA GLY A 872 -33.50 30.12 7.00
C GLY A 872 -33.84 31.01 5.82
N ARG A 873 -33.25 30.73 4.66
CA ARG A 873 -33.62 31.37 3.39
C ARG A 873 -33.73 30.36 2.27
N LEU A 874 -34.87 30.38 1.59
CA LEU A 874 -35.21 29.53 0.46
C LEU A 874 -35.49 30.44 -0.75
N GLU A 875 -34.64 30.42 -1.78
CA GLU A 875 -34.77 31.28 -2.95
C GLU A 875 -34.53 30.60 -4.30
N GLY A 876 -35.24 31.05 -5.33
CA GLY A 876 -35.00 30.61 -6.71
C GLY A 876 -35.43 29.17 -6.98
N HIS A 877 -36.44 28.68 -6.26
CA HIS A 877 -36.95 27.32 -6.38
C HIS A 877 -38.00 27.19 -7.50
N ARG A 878 -38.38 25.96 -7.83
CA ARG A 878 -39.46 25.69 -8.78
C ARG A 878 -40.53 24.81 -8.16
N GLU A 879 -41.69 24.78 -8.82
CA GLU A 879 -42.85 23.97 -8.43
C GLU A 879 -43.41 24.40 -7.07
N ILE A 880 -42.89 23.85 -5.97
CA ILE A 880 -43.23 24.28 -4.60
C ILE A 880 -41.96 24.31 -3.76
N ALA A 881 -41.65 25.45 -3.14
CA ALA A 881 -40.44 25.56 -2.33
C ALA A 881 -40.51 24.72 -1.05
N VAL A 882 -41.63 24.70 -0.32
CA VAL A 882 -41.83 23.87 0.87
C VAL A 882 -43.07 23.00 0.74
N VAL A 883 -42.90 21.67 0.74
CA VAL A 883 -44.00 20.69 0.64
C VAL A 883 -44.10 19.86 1.91
N ALA A 884 -45.25 19.89 2.56
CA ALA A 884 -45.63 18.98 3.63
C ALA A 884 -46.81 18.11 3.19
N HIS A 885 -46.64 16.79 3.19
CA HIS A 885 -47.66 15.85 2.70
C HIS A 885 -47.84 14.63 3.61
N ALA A 886 -49.02 14.04 3.58
CA ALA A 886 -49.45 12.88 4.37
C ALA A 886 -49.69 13.17 5.85
N GLU A 887 -50.53 12.31 6.45
CA GLU A 887 -50.93 12.42 7.85
C GLU A 887 -49.74 12.24 8.80
N GLY A 888 -49.68 13.05 9.85
CA GLY A 888 -48.62 13.01 10.85
C GLY A 888 -47.37 13.81 10.49
N THR A 889 -47.20 14.19 9.23
CA THR A 889 -46.08 15.01 8.75
C THR A 889 -46.13 16.42 9.32
N ARG A 890 -44.98 16.94 9.77
CA ARG A 890 -44.89 18.29 10.36
C ARG A 890 -43.70 19.07 9.80
N VAL A 891 -43.96 20.30 9.42
CA VAL A 891 -42.92 21.25 9.04
C VAL A 891 -43.07 22.50 9.89
N GLU A 892 -42.01 22.89 10.57
CA GLU A 892 -41.96 24.09 11.41
C GLU A 892 -40.91 25.05 10.88
N LEU A 893 -41.33 26.27 10.54
CA LEU A 893 -40.46 27.33 10.01
C LEU A 893 -40.47 28.52 10.97
N ARG A 894 -39.31 28.86 11.54
CA ARG A 894 -39.11 30.03 12.42
C ARG A 894 -38.07 30.97 11.85
N ASP A 895 -38.44 32.24 11.68
CA ASP A 895 -37.57 33.28 11.09
C ASP A 895 -37.05 32.87 9.69
N VAL A 896 -37.96 32.41 8.83
CA VAL A 896 -37.65 31.91 7.47
C VAL A 896 -38.18 32.84 6.39
N VAL A 897 -37.39 33.04 5.34
CA VAL A 897 -37.81 33.74 4.11
C VAL A 897 -37.88 32.75 2.95
N VAL A 898 -39.02 32.67 2.30
CA VAL A 898 -39.23 31.90 1.06
C VAL A 898 -39.59 32.87 -0.06
N ARG A 899 -38.80 32.88 -1.13
CA ARG A 899 -39.01 33.86 -2.20
C ARG A 899 -38.67 33.34 -3.57
N ASP A 900 -39.23 34.01 -4.57
CA ASP A 900 -38.85 33.82 -5.97
C ASP A 900 -39.03 32.35 -6.40
N THR A 901 -40.11 31.70 -5.93
CA THR A 901 -40.49 30.34 -6.37
C THR A 901 -41.21 30.42 -7.70
N ASP A 902 -40.58 29.88 -8.73
CA ASP A 902 -41.04 29.92 -10.12
C ASP A 902 -41.93 28.72 -10.46
N VAL A 903 -42.63 28.80 -11.60
CA VAL A 903 -43.41 27.70 -12.14
C VAL A 903 -42.50 26.52 -12.49
N GLN A 904 -43.12 25.34 -12.46
CA GLN A 904 -42.51 24.13 -12.96
C GLN A 904 -42.26 24.21 -14.47
N VAL A 905 -41.15 23.65 -14.94
CA VAL A 905 -40.76 23.74 -16.36
C VAL A 905 -41.55 22.79 -17.27
N SER A 906 -41.96 21.62 -16.77
CA SER A 906 -42.63 20.59 -17.58
C SER A 906 -44.00 21.02 -18.11
N ASP A 907 -44.81 21.67 -17.29
CA ASP A 907 -46.21 22.03 -17.60
C ASP A 907 -46.54 23.51 -17.35
N GLY A 908 -45.59 24.29 -16.82
CA GLY A 908 -45.80 25.71 -16.48
C GLY A 908 -46.72 25.94 -15.28
N GLN A 909 -47.00 24.91 -14.49
CA GLN A 909 -47.90 25.00 -13.34
C GLN A 909 -47.14 25.26 -12.03
N PHE A 910 -47.89 25.45 -10.95
CA PHE A 910 -47.39 25.71 -9.60
C PHE A 910 -46.64 27.06 -9.45
N GLY A 911 -45.57 27.11 -8.66
CA GLY A 911 -44.96 28.36 -8.18
C GLY A 911 -45.48 28.76 -6.80
N ILE A 912 -45.53 27.78 -5.88
CA ILE A 912 -46.06 27.96 -4.52
C ILE A 912 -44.91 28.05 -3.52
N ALA A 913 -44.93 29.03 -2.62
CA ALA A 913 -43.86 29.14 -1.63
C ALA A 913 -43.94 28.02 -0.57
N ALA A 914 -45.10 27.79 0.05
CA ALA A 914 -45.29 26.63 0.92
C ALA A 914 -46.69 26.01 0.82
N GLY A 915 -46.74 24.69 0.85
CA GLY A 915 -47.96 23.89 0.70
C GLY A 915 -48.10 22.80 1.76
N ALA A 916 -49.29 22.66 2.35
CA ALA A 916 -49.65 21.58 3.26
C ALA A 916 -50.79 20.74 2.67
N TYR A 917 -50.61 19.43 2.62
CA TYR A 917 -51.48 18.49 1.90
C TYR A 917 -51.76 17.21 2.69
N ALA A 918 -52.92 16.60 2.45
CA ALA A 918 -53.25 15.24 2.88
C ALA A 918 -53.05 14.99 4.40
N GLY A 919 -53.52 15.92 5.24
CA GLY A 919 -53.41 15.79 6.71
C GLY A 919 -52.09 16.24 7.33
N ALA A 920 -51.16 16.78 6.53
CA ALA A 920 -49.92 17.37 7.04
C ALA A 920 -50.17 18.67 7.81
N THR A 921 -49.22 19.05 8.68
CA THR A 921 -49.26 20.31 9.44
C THR A 921 -48.06 21.19 9.12
N LEU A 922 -48.31 22.46 8.78
CA LEU A 922 -47.29 23.49 8.63
C LEU A 922 -47.42 24.51 9.77
N MET A 923 -46.34 24.72 10.53
CA MET A 923 -46.25 25.67 11.64
C MET A 923 -45.30 26.81 11.27
N LEU A 924 -45.79 28.04 11.38
CA LEU A 924 -45.08 29.22 10.89
C LEU A 924 -44.91 30.27 12.00
N GLU A 925 -43.69 30.73 12.21
CA GLU A 925 -43.38 31.82 13.13
C GLU A 925 -42.44 32.81 12.43
N ASN A 926 -42.85 34.09 12.35
CA ASN A 926 -42.08 35.16 11.71
C ASN A 926 -41.60 34.79 10.28
N THR A 927 -42.49 34.23 9.47
CA THR A 927 -42.15 33.75 8.12
C THR A 927 -42.60 34.73 7.03
N VAL A 928 -41.75 34.93 6.01
CA VAL A 928 -42.06 35.77 4.84
C VAL A 928 -42.13 34.92 3.57
N PHE A 929 -43.21 35.09 2.79
CA PHE A 929 -43.38 34.49 1.47
C PHE A 929 -43.53 35.59 0.41
N ALA A 930 -42.55 35.73 -0.48
CA ALA A 930 -42.48 36.87 -1.40
C ALA A 930 -42.22 36.51 -2.88
N ARG A 931 -42.91 37.21 -3.80
CA ARG A 931 -42.66 37.12 -5.26
C ARG A 931 -42.69 35.70 -5.84
N ASN A 932 -43.67 34.89 -5.43
CA ASN A 932 -43.83 33.53 -5.95
C ASN A 932 -44.79 33.53 -7.15
N ALA A 933 -44.61 32.63 -8.12
CA ALA A 933 -45.28 32.71 -9.41
C ALA A 933 -46.78 32.38 -9.37
N MET A 934 -47.28 31.72 -8.32
CA MET A 934 -48.71 31.44 -8.13
C MET A 934 -49.22 31.83 -6.75
N ALA A 935 -48.71 31.22 -5.67
CA ALA A 935 -49.25 31.42 -4.34
C ALA A 935 -48.15 31.52 -3.26
N GLY A 936 -48.38 32.34 -2.23
CA GLY A 936 -47.56 32.33 -1.03
C GLY A 936 -47.78 31.05 -0.21
N LEU A 937 -49.03 30.79 0.17
CA LEU A 937 -49.42 29.60 0.95
C LEU A 937 -50.53 28.80 0.24
N GLN A 938 -50.49 27.47 0.35
CA GLN A 938 -51.58 26.59 -0.05
C GLN A 938 -51.89 25.54 1.02
N VAL A 939 -53.17 25.36 1.35
CA VAL A 939 -53.65 24.26 2.21
C VAL A 939 -54.76 23.50 1.52
N ALA A 940 -54.61 22.17 1.41
CA ALA A 940 -55.60 21.32 0.75
C ALA A 940 -55.70 19.92 1.40
N PHE A 941 -56.75 19.18 1.04
CA PHE A 941 -56.95 17.77 1.38
C PHE A 941 -56.82 17.45 2.89
N GLY A 942 -57.49 18.24 3.75
CA GLY A 942 -57.54 18.00 5.19
C GLY A 942 -56.27 18.34 5.96
N ALA A 943 -55.30 19.01 5.32
CA ALA A 943 -54.11 19.55 5.98
C ALA A 943 -54.43 20.77 6.88
N SER A 944 -53.46 21.15 7.71
CA SER A 944 -53.54 22.31 8.59
C SER A 944 -52.34 23.23 8.44
N ILE A 945 -52.57 24.53 8.55
CA ILE A 945 -51.52 25.54 8.68
C ILE A 945 -51.84 26.36 9.94
N GLU A 946 -50.86 26.51 10.81
CA GLU A 946 -50.93 27.34 12.01
C GLU A 946 -49.74 28.30 12.03
N GLY A 947 -49.94 29.54 12.50
CA GLY A 947 -48.80 30.42 12.63
C GLY A 947 -49.08 31.81 13.16
N ASP A 948 -47.99 32.51 13.44
CA ASP A 948 -47.97 33.86 13.98
C ASP A 948 -46.88 34.69 13.27
N GLY A 949 -47.21 35.93 12.90
CA GLY A 949 -46.25 36.82 12.24
C GLY A 949 -45.92 36.38 10.81
N ILE A 950 -46.92 36.29 9.94
CA ILE A 950 -46.73 35.84 8.55
C ILE A 950 -46.83 37.03 7.59
N ALA A 951 -45.86 37.21 6.70
CA ALA A 951 -45.93 38.21 5.63
C ALA A 951 -46.08 37.55 4.25
N LEU A 952 -47.13 37.92 3.52
CA LEU A 952 -47.46 37.45 2.17
C LEU A 952 -47.37 38.65 1.22
N VAL A 953 -46.34 38.65 0.38
CA VAL A 953 -45.87 39.85 -0.31
C VAL A 953 -45.71 39.62 -1.81
N GLU A 954 -46.28 40.48 -2.65
CA GLU A 954 -46.07 40.47 -4.11
C GLU A 954 -46.34 39.10 -4.76
N ASN A 955 -47.26 38.31 -4.19
CA ASN A 955 -47.71 37.03 -4.77
C ASN A 955 -48.99 37.26 -5.58
N PRO A 956 -49.23 36.56 -6.70
CA PRO A 956 -50.53 36.58 -7.36
C PRO A 956 -51.66 36.19 -6.39
N ILE A 957 -51.42 35.15 -5.57
CA ILE A 957 -52.33 34.72 -4.51
C ILE A 957 -51.57 34.70 -3.18
N GLY A 958 -52.06 35.41 -2.16
CA GLY A 958 -51.47 35.39 -0.82
C GLY A 958 -51.57 33.99 -0.19
N ILE A 959 -52.81 33.53 0.06
CA ILE A 959 -53.10 32.19 0.55
C ILE A 959 -54.24 31.52 -0.24
N ASN A 960 -54.08 30.26 -0.59
CA ASN A 960 -55.11 29.41 -1.18
C ASN A 960 -55.59 28.35 -0.18
N VAL A 961 -56.91 28.26 0.01
CA VAL A 961 -57.53 27.35 0.98
C VAL A 961 -58.53 26.45 0.27
N GLN A 962 -58.24 25.14 0.25
CA GLN A 962 -59.08 24.09 -0.35
C GLN A 962 -59.50 23.04 0.69
N VAL A 963 -59.68 23.47 1.93
CA VAL A 963 -60.15 22.65 3.05
C VAL A 963 -61.47 23.21 3.53
N ASP A 964 -62.48 22.34 3.60
CA ASP A 964 -63.80 22.69 4.12
C ASP A 964 -63.68 23.14 5.58
N ASP A 965 -64.45 24.16 5.96
CA ASP A 965 -64.50 24.71 7.33
C ASP A 965 -63.15 25.23 7.90
N PHE A 966 -62.20 25.60 7.04
CA PHE A 966 -60.93 26.18 7.47
C PHE A 966 -61.10 27.62 8.01
N ASP A 967 -61.01 27.78 9.33
CA ASP A 967 -61.05 29.08 9.98
C ASP A 967 -59.67 29.76 10.00
N LEU A 968 -59.45 30.61 8.99
CA LEU A 968 -58.22 31.38 8.83
C LEU A 968 -57.87 32.21 10.08
N ALA A 969 -58.88 32.80 10.74
CA ALA A 969 -58.68 33.77 11.81
C ALA A 969 -58.28 33.15 13.14
N SER A 970 -58.68 31.90 13.41
CA SER A 970 -58.24 31.17 14.62
C SER A 970 -56.89 30.48 14.43
N ARG A 971 -56.52 30.17 13.19
CA ARG A 971 -55.29 29.42 12.87
C ARG A 971 -54.08 30.30 12.60
N LEU A 972 -54.27 31.47 11.98
CA LEU A 972 -53.19 32.39 11.65
C LEU A 972 -53.37 33.72 12.39
N ARG A 973 -52.34 34.13 13.13
CA ARG A 973 -52.28 35.42 13.83
C ARG A 973 -51.26 36.34 13.16
N ASN A 974 -51.52 37.65 13.23
CA ASN A 974 -50.62 38.68 12.69
C ASN A 974 -50.18 38.39 11.24
N VAL A 975 -51.15 38.23 10.34
CA VAL A 975 -50.90 38.02 8.91
C VAL A 975 -50.92 39.35 8.16
N PHE A 976 -49.92 39.58 7.32
CA PHE A 976 -49.72 40.81 6.56
C PHE A 976 -49.76 40.52 5.08
N TYR A 977 -50.66 41.19 4.38
CA TYR A 977 -50.79 41.08 2.94
C TYR A 977 -50.33 42.39 2.30
N GLN A 978 -49.36 42.32 1.40
CA GLN A 978 -48.85 43.50 0.71
C GLN A 978 -48.65 43.22 -0.78
N HIS A 979 -49.28 44.05 -1.62
CA HIS A 979 -49.15 43.99 -3.09
C HIS A 979 -49.46 42.62 -3.71
N ASN A 980 -50.29 41.80 -3.08
CA ASN A 980 -50.80 40.58 -3.72
C ASN A 980 -51.96 40.94 -4.67
N ALA A 981 -52.14 40.18 -5.76
CA ALA A 981 -53.30 40.39 -6.63
C ALA A 981 -54.60 39.94 -5.96
N GLU A 982 -54.54 38.81 -5.23
CA GLU A 982 -55.62 38.32 -4.37
C GLU A 982 -55.04 37.85 -3.03
N ASN A 983 -55.59 38.32 -1.91
CA ASN A 983 -55.05 37.98 -0.59
C ASN A 983 -55.41 36.55 -0.17
N VAL A 984 -56.66 36.15 -0.38
CA VAL A 984 -57.19 34.83 0.02
C VAL A 984 -58.07 34.29 -1.11
N LEU A 985 -57.78 33.07 -1.57
CA LEU A 985 -58.55 32.39 -2.62
C LEU A 985 -59.05 31.02 -2.14
N PHE A 986 -60.35 30.75 -2.32
CA PHE A 986 -60.99 29.46 -1.95
C PHE A 986 -61.27 28.54 -3.14
N LEU A 987 -60.80 28.89 -4.34
CA LEU A 987 -60.94 28.05 -5.52
C LEU A 987 -59.94 26.90 -5.49
N ASN A 988 -60.32 25.80 -6.15
CA ASN A 988 -59.43 24.68 -6.38
C ASN A 988 -58.33 25.12 -7.36
N LEU A 989 -57.13 25.35 -6.84
CA LEU A 989 -55.91 25.42 -7.62
C LEU A 989 -55.34 24.01 -7.80
N PRO A 990 -54.50 23.79 -8.82
CA PRO A 990 -53.73 22.55 -8.92
C PRO A 990 -52.99 22.26 -7.61
N VAL A 991 -53.14 21.04 -7.13
CA VAL A 991 -52.30 20.45 -6.09
C VAL A 991 -51.35 19.50 -6.83
N PRO A 992 -50.03 19.55 -6.59
CA PRO A 992 -49.11 18.69 -7.29
C PRO A 992 -49.48 17.22 -7.12
N ASP A 993 -49.23 16.44 -8.17
CA ASP A 993 -49.33 14.99 -8.07
C ASP A 993 -48.14 14.51 -7.22
N LEU A 994 -48.44 14.29 -5.96
CA LEU A 994 -47.50 13.88 -4.93
C LEU A 994 -47.43 12.35 -4.80
N SER A 995 -48.00 11.60 -5.75
CA SER A 995 -47.91 10.13 -5.78
C SER A 995 -46.50 9.61 -6.03
N THR A 996 -45.60 10.44 -6.56
CA THR A 996 -44.16 10.16 -6.74
C THR A 996 -43.29 10.66 -5.58
N LEU A 997 -43.89 11.08 -4.45
CA LEU A 997 -43.16 11.50 -3.26
C LEU A 997 -42.32 10.36 -2.69
N LEU A 998 -40.99 10.55 -2.62
CA LEU A 998 -40.02 9.73 -1.88
C LEU A 998 -40.50 8.27 -1.73
N GLU A 999 -40.65 7.54 -2.84
CA GLU A 999 -40.35 6.11 -2.77
C GLU A 999 -38.87 6.07 -2.36
N GLY A 1000 -38.59 5.56 -1.15
CA GLY A 1000 -37.27 5.71 -0.52
C GLY A 1000 -36.15 5.51 -1.53
N LEU A 1001 -35.15 6.41 -1.52
CA LEU A 1001 -33.97 6.21 -2.35
C LEU A 1001 -33.47 4.78 -2.10
N PRO A 1002 -33.12 4.02 -3.15
CA PRO A 1002 -32.80 2.61 -3.00
C PRO A 1002 -31.74 2.44 -1.91
N ASP A 1003 -32.02 1.54 -0.97
CA ASP A 1003 -31.07 1.16 0.07
C ASP A 1003 -29.76 0.68 -0.58
N LEU A 1004 -28.63 0.99 0.07
CA LEU A 1004 -27.28 0.70 -0.41
C LEU A 1004 -26.83 -0.75 -0.17
#